data_AF-A0A8H6AIM5-F1
#
_entry.id   AF-A0A8H6AIM5-F1
#
_cell.length_a   1.000
_cell.length_b   1.000
_cell.length_c   1.000
_cell.angle_alpha   90.00
_cell.angle_beta   90.00
_cell.angle_gamma   90.00
#
_symmetry.space_group_name_H-M   'P 1'
#
loop_
_entity.id
_entity.type
_entity.pdbx_description
1 polymer ?
#
loop_
_entity_poly.entity_id
_entity_poly.type
_entity_poly.pdbx_seq_one_letter_code
_entity_poly.pdbx_strand_id
1 'polypeptide(L)'
;MTLLLKRKDQACEPCRKAKTRCDHTTPICLRCQRKGAAANCIYVPSHPPSHGPSSEHSISNPSLPVGDITNDSIVSPQTSGSIDSRIDHAAASRKVFGFYGPTSFSAPFLDNENGLVSDVDDEGENAFASGSITTPPTLSIVTNGQQTAEISLGMRILSQLPDQVTCESLMENYNLKSIEYAFHKPTILHCMKSLWSTFGQSLRHPRRPERLKEVVYLLSKNTSIEFPEANDGDAWLSSMSGMNFRWEILGILFCVLGHRAAGMRDKEQESFFETQSGRRKERLVFTEEMYECAEGCVEICSKMDIGNILMLSLLWKTNTLQSEIIGDMCKTYLFLVNDDECVADNDATAFKLWRRQGDKVHLATALGLHHCAIRPDAGVTTSLEIKRRIFSAIFVNDKTLSIFTGRPPGLSRRYNSCPLPLDLEDELLLAGKETLQEAARKLDENGWNREGNIYSSSRIRASMMYGEIIDEILEISLGLSTNSPKLIRDLRKRNENIQERLPPWLRLSSSTPTNSSTTTHWIQTALKFNCLQCSFILEQVFVRKVKGDKQPLLDISRQLLALTVSMWTSKDRFLTYYSDYDWIIMCYGIPSAGVICVELIKEMENHAAKPAYYLPRSEVIQNLSLLVGFLDWVRPTAANHELCGRMRQIVKRTLDKILDPPKSTNTPKASTSTTLPLSNLDFEPMVMDDLDWLDTIDWAKGPFMDLRMEGYNEFS
;
A
#
# COMPACT_ATOMS: atom_id res chain seq x y z
N MET A 1 60.97 9.97 0.55
CA MET A 1 61.22 8.70 -0.19
C MET A 1 59.88 8.06 -0.51
N THR A 2 59.51 7.96 -1.78
CA THR A 2 58.21 7.36 -2.19
C THR A 2 58.47 5.96 -2.73
N LEU A 3 58.03 4.93 -2.00
CA LEU A 3 58.15 3.55 -2.45
C LEU A 3 57.09 3.27 -3.54
N LEU A 4 57.54 3.23 -4.80
CA LEU A 4 56.71 2.79 -5.93
C LEU A 4 56.39 1.30 -5.80
N LEU A 5 55.19 0.99 -5.29
CA LEU A 5 54.58 -0.33 -5.38
C LEU A 5 54.37 -0.69 -6.85
N LYS A 6 55.26 -1.50 -7.42
CA LYS A 6 55.05 -2.12 -8.73
C LYS A 6 53.70 -2.86 -8.73
N ARG A 7 52.79 -2.48 -9.63
CA ARG A 7 51.60 -3.28 -9.95
C ARG A 7 52.07 -4.69 -10.33
N LYS A 8 51.39 -5.73 -9.85
CA LYS A 8 51.60 -7.10 -10.31
C LYS A 8 50.96 -7.23 -11.69
N ASP A 9 51.74 -7.57 -12.71
CA ASP A 9 51.22 -7.82 -14.05
C ASP A 9 50.19 -8.95 -14.04
N GLN A 10 49.09 -8.78 -14.76
CA GLN A 10 47.99 -9.74 -14.74
C GLN A 10 48.31 -10.93 -15.67
N ALA A 11 48.08 -12.14 -15.19
CA ALA A 11 48.21 -13.34 -16.01
C ALA A 11 47.11 -13.37 -17.10
N CYS A 12 47.45 -13.80 -18.31
CA CYS A 12 46.47 -13.99 -19.39
C CYS A 12 45.36 -14.96 -18.98
N GLU A 13 44.19 -14.80 -19.59
CA GLU A 13 42.94 -15.39 -19.13
C GLU A 13 42.97 -16.93 -18.98
N PRO A 14 43.60 -17.70 -19.90
CA PRO A 14 43.78 -19.15 -19.71
C PRO A 14 44.71 -19.51 -18.55
N CYS A 15 45.79 -18.76 -18.34
CA CYS A 15 46.71 -19.01 -17.21
C CYS A 15 46.04 -18.67 -15.87
N ARG A 16 45.25 -17.58 -15.85
CA ARG A 16 44.42 -17.15 -14.71
C ARG A 16 43.37 -18.22 -14.35
N LYS A 17 42.57 -18.67 -15.32
CA LYS A 17 41.57 -19.75 -15.14
C LYS A 17 42.22 -21.05 -14.67
N ALA A 18 43.36 -21.42 -15.25
CA ALA A 18 44.12 -22.59 -14.83
C ALA A 18 44.95 -22.40 -13.54
N LYS A 19 44.82 -21.28 -12.82
CA LYS A 19 45.58 -20.91 -11.60
C LYS A 19 47.09 -21.18 -11.70
N THR A 20 47.70 -20.93 -12.87
CA THR A 20 49.12 -21.26 -13.12
C THR A 20 49.92 -20.06 -13.62
N ARG A 21 51.23 -20.06 -13.32
CA ARG A 21 52.13 -18.96 -13.66
C ARG A 21 52.14 -18.70 -15.17
N CYS A 22 51.85 -17.44 -15.52
CA CYS A 22 52.06 -16.86 -16.84
C CYS A 22 53.49 -16.33 -16.94
N ASP A 23 54.06 -16.31 -18.14
CA ASP A 23 55.33 -15.67 -18.46
C ASP A 23 55.19 -14.22 -18.96
N HIS A 24 53.94 -13.73 -19.09
CA HIS A 24 53.58 -12.35 -19.45
C HIS A 24 54.11 -11.86 -20.81
N THR A 25 54.65 -12.73 -21.66
CA THR A 25 55.01 -12.37 -23.03
C THR A 25 53.76 -12.09 -23.87
N THR A 26 53.85 -11.04 -24.69
CA THR A 26 52.79 -10.54 -25.57
C THR A 26 53.22 -10.64 -27.03
N PRO A 27 52.32 -10.93 -27.98
CA PRO A 27 50.86 -11.03 -27.82
C PRO A 27 50.38 -12.33 -27.18
N ILE A 28 51.16 -13.42 -27.24
CA ILE A 28 50.77 -14.75 -26.76
C ILE A 28 51.85 -15.27 -25.81
N CYS A 29 51.46 -15.73 -24.61
CA CYS A 29 52.41 -16.28 -23.65
C CYS A 29 52.97 -17.64 -24.10
N LEU A 30 54.24 -17.92 -23.79
CA LEU A 30 54.92 -19.18 -24.18
C LEU A 30 54.15 -20.43 -23.71
N ARG A 31 53.47 -20.34 -22.55
CA ARG A 31 52.63 -21.43 -22.02
C ARG A 31 51.38 -21.69 -22.88
N CYS A 32 50.73 -20.65 -23.40
CA CYS A 32 49.58 -20.79 -24.29
C CYS A 32 50.00 -21.23 -25.69
N GLN A 33 51.12 -20.69 -26.20
CA GLN A 33 51.69 -21.10 -27.49
C GLN A 33 52.00 -22.61 -27.49
N ARG A 34 52.75 -23.12 -26.49
CA ARG A 34 53.09 -24.55 -26.36
C ARG A 34 51.89 -25.47 -26.12
N LYS A 35 50.75 -24.94 -25.68
CA LYS A 35 49.50 -25.70 -25.47
C LYS A 35 48.50 -25.60 -26.63
N GLY A 36 48.84 -24.95 -27.74
CA GLY A 36 47.91 -24.69 -28.84
C GLY A 36 46.79 -23.70 -28.49
N ALA A 37 46.78 -23.14 -27.27
CA ALA A 37 45.79 -22.20 -26.76
C ALA A 37 46.10 -20.74 -27.16
N ALA A 38 46.77 -20.55 -28.30
CA ALA A 38 47.25 -19.26 -28.78
C ALA A 38 46.11 -18.26 -29.03
N ALA A 39 45.06 -18.68 -29.76
CA ALA A 39 43.90 -17.85 -30.08
C ALA A 39 43.14 -17.35 -28.83
N ASN A 40 43.23 -18.09 -27.71
CA ASN A 40 42.55 -17.74 -26.46
C ASN A 40 43.48 -17.01 -25.46
N CYS A 41 44.69 -16.64 -25.85
CA CYS A 41 45.70 -16.02 -24.96
C CYS A 41 45.46 -14.53 -24.72
N ILE A 42 44.27 -14.17 -24.25
CA ILE A 42 43.84 -12.79 -24.08
C ILE A 42 44.32 -12.25 -22.73
N TYR A 43 44.98 -11.09 -22.72
CA TYR A 43 45.20 -10.28 -21.52
C TYR A 43 44.11 -9.22 -21.47
N VAL A 44 43.08 -9.44 -20.66
CA VAL A 44 41.96 -8.48 -20.52
C VAL A 44 42.41 -7.31 -19.64
N PRO A 45 42.42 -6.05 -20.13
CA PRO A 45 42.73 -4.91 -19.28
C PRO A 45 41.68 -4.73 -18.18
N SER A 46 42.13 -4.39 -16.98
CA SER A 46 41.23 -3.95 -15.91
C SER A 46 40.79 -2.52 -16.21
N HIS A 47 39.64 -2.34 -16.88
CA HIS A 47 39.12 -1.04 -17.28
C HIS A 47 38.89 -0.11 -16.06
N PRO A 48 39.52 1.08 -16.01
CA PRO A 48 39.03 2.19 -15.22
C PRO A 48 37.79 2.80 -15.91
N PRO A 49 36.91 3.51 -15.18
CA PRO A 49 35.83 4.26 -15.80
C PRO A 49 36.37 5.49 -16.53
N SER A 50 36.12 5.60 -17.84
CA SER A 50 36.32 6.84 -18.61
C SER A 50 35.49 6.85 -19.89
N HIS A 51 35.17 8.06 -20.33
CA HIS A 51 34.43 8.42 -21.53
C HIS A 51 35.16 8.08 -22.84
N GLY A 52 34.41 8.20 -23.95
CA GLY A 52 34.87 8.04 -25.33
C GLY A 52 35.74 9.20 -25.88
N PRO A 53 35.97 9.22 -27.21
CA PRO A 53 37.17 9.81 -27.79
C PRO A 53 36.98 11.18 -28.49
N SER A 54 38.10 11.74 -28.94
CA SER A 54 38.18 12.79 -29.97
C SER A 54 39.31 12.44 -30.96
N SER A 55 39.34 13.08 -32.13
CA SER A 55 40.19 12.73 -33.29
C SER A 55 41.62 13.34 -33.20
N GLU A 56 42.58 13.20 -34.15
CA GLU A 56 42.49 12.85 -35.58
C GLU A 56 43.84 12.43 -36.24
N HIS A 57 43.75 11.98 -37.50
CA HIS A 57 44.76 11.96 -38.59
C HIS A 57 46.20 11.40 -38.43
N SER A 58 46.57 10.49 -39.36
CA SER A 58 47.67 10.71 -40.35
C SER A 58 47.82 9.59 -41.42
N ILE A 59 47.78 9.97 -42.73
CA ILE A 59 48.79 9.71 -43.80
C ILE A 59 49.27 8.23 -44.05
N SER A 60 49.31 7.62 -45.26
CA SER A 60 48.89 7.97 -46.65
C SER A 60 49.12 6.81 -47.68
N ASN A 61 48.35 6.81 -48.80
CA ASN A 61 48.71 6.37 -50.19
C ASN A 61 49.12 4.89 -50.49
N PRO A 62 49.17 4.46 -51.78
CA PRO A 62 48.19 4.61 -52.89
C PRO A 62 47.84 3.24 -53.57
N SER A 63 46.79 3.10 -54.41
CA SER A 63 46.87 3.24 -55.89
C SER A 63 45.52 2.94 -56.59
N LEU A 64 45.32 3.47 -57.80
CA LEU A 64 44.22 3.22 -58.77
C LEU A 64 44.71 2.21 -59.88
N PRO A 65 44.01 1.88 -61.01
CA PRO A 65 42.77 2.45 -61.60
C PRO A 65 41.76 1.47 -62.32
N VAL A 66 40.73 2.06 -62.96
CA VAL A 66 39.80 1.54 -64.03
C VAL A 66 38.67 0.58 -63.58
N GLY A 67 37.40 0.75 -63.96
CA GLY A 67 36.71 1.87 -64.67
C GLY A 67 35.31 1.47 -65.23
N ASP A 68 34.51 2.48 -65.67
CA ASP A 68 33.55 2.51 -66.82
C ASP A 68 32.41 1.44 -66.98
N ILE A 69 31.23 1.58 -67.62
CA ILE A 69 30.43 2.56 -68.44
C ILE A 69 29.01 1.88 -68.66
N THR A 70 27.77 2.41 -68.87
CA THR A 70 27.05 3.73 -68.96
C THR A 70 25.50 3.57 -69.01
N ASN A 71 24.75 4.66 -68.75
CA ASN A 71 23.46 5.14 -69.34
C ASN A 71 22.06 4.47 -69.11
N ASP A 72 21.14 5.28 -68.55
CA ASP A 72 19.86 5.80 -69.08
C ASP A 72 18.87 4.97 -69.96
N SER A 73 17.58 4.90 -69.56
CA SER A 73 16.45 5.65 -70.21
C SER A 73 15.00 5.23 -69.82
N ILE A 74 14.24 6.21 -69.28
CA ILE A 74 12.80 6.59 -69.45
C ILE A 74 11.69 5.57 -69.90
N VAL A 75 10.49 5.73 -69.30
CA VAL A 75 9.09 5.48 -69.79
C VAL A 75 8.22 4.50 -68.95
N SER A 76 6.91 4.76 -68.88
CA SER A 76 5.82 4.03 -68.18
C SER A 76 4.56 3.99 -69.09
N PRO A 77 3.38 3.37 -68.77
CA PRO A 77 2.94 2.76 -67.50
C PRO A 77 2.06 1.45 -67.63
N GLN A 78 1.45 1.05 -66.50
CA GLN A 78 0.21 0.25 -66.30
C GLN A 78 0.29 -1.23 -65.82
N THR A 79 -0.46 -1.50 -64.73
CA THR A 79 -1.14 -2.75 -64.29
C THR A 79 -0.35 -4.07 -64.29
N SER A 80 -0.25 -4.81 -63.16
CA SER A 80 -1.41 -5.27 -62.38
C SER A 80 -1.06 -5.88 -61.00
N GLY A 81 -2.00 -5.76 -60.05
CA GLY A 81 -2.31 -6.74 -58.99
C GLY A 81 -1.22 -7.31 -58.07
N SER A 82 -1.06 -6.73 -56.88
CA SER A 82 -0.94 -7.51 -55.63
C SER A 82 -1.52 -6.72 -54.45
N ILE A 83 -2.12 -7.41 -53.48
CA ILE A 83 -2.58 -6.82 -52.22
C ILE A 83 -1.52 -7.16 -51.17
N ASP A 84 -0.79 -6.15 -50.71
CA ASP A 84 0.21 -6.31 -49.66
C ASP A 84 -0.28 -5.68 -48.34
N SER A 85 -0.13 -6.44 -47.26
CA SER A 85 -0.68 -6.14 -45.95
C SER A 85 0.25 -5.21 -45.18
N ARG A 86 -0.08 -3.92 -45.10
CA ARG A 86 0.57 -3.02 -44.15
C ARG A 86 0.22 -3.40 -42.71
N ILE A 87 1.17 -4.07 -42.06
CA ILE A 87 1.24 -4.13 -40.61
C ILE A 87 1.73 -2.76 -40.14
N ASP A 88 0.83 -1.89 -39.70
CA ASP A 88 1.21 -0.64 -39.06
C ASP A 88 1.96 -0.97 -37.76
N HIS A 89 3.25 -0.65 -37.72
CA HIS A 89 4.10 -0.93 -36.57
C HIS A 89 3.57 -0.20 -35.33
N ALA A 90 3.50 -0.92 -34.21
CA ALA A 90 2.97 -0.39 -32.96
C ALA A 90 3.69 0.90 -32.55
N ALA A 91 2.92 1.97 -32.31
CA ALA A 91 3.44 3.20 -31.76
C ALA A 91 4.17 2.92 -30.44
N ALA A 92 5.41 3.37 -30.33
CA ALA A 92 6.22 3.13 -29.15
C ALA A 92 5.55 3.78 -27.92
N SER A 93 5.17 2.95 -26.94
CA SER A 93 4.61 3.44 -25.68
C SER A 93 5.66 4.29 -24.97
N ARG A 94 5.40 5.60 -24.88
CA ARG A 94 6.14 6.48 -23.96
C ARG A 94 5.77 6.06 -22.55
N LYS A 95 6.59 5.24 -21.92
CA LYS A 95 6.48 4.94 -20.49
C LYS A 95 6.55 6.25 -19.71
N VAL A 96 5.75 6.34 -18.65
CA VAL A 96 5.80 7.45 -17.70
C VAL A 96 7.21 7.46 -17.08
N PHE A 97 8.00 8.49 -17.37
CA PHE A 97 9.24 8.75 -16.64
C PHE A 97 8.86 9.14 -15.20
N GLY A 98 9.07 8.22 -14.26
CA GLY A 98 8.74 8.44 -12.85
C GLY A 98 9.56 9.58 -12.24
N PHE A 99 9.11 10.06 -11.07
CA PHE A 99 9.86 11.03 -10.28
C PHE A 99 11.16 10.41 -9.77
N TYR A 100 12.29 10.80 -10.35
CA TYR A 100 13.63 10.36 -9.93
C TYR A 100 14.21 11.20 -8.78
N GLY A 101 13.70 12.42 -8.57
CA GLY A 101 14.13 13.34 -7.50
C GLY A 101 15.48 14.06 -7.76
N PRO A 102 15.80 15.09 -6.94
CA PRO A 102 16.98 15.95 -7.14
C PRO A 102 18.33 15.28 -6.80
N THR A 103 18.31 14.06 -6.26
CA THR A 103 19.51 13.26 -5.97
C THR A 103 19.68 12.08 -6.94
N SER A 104 18.99 12.11 -8.08
CA SER A 104 19.11 11.06 -9.10
C SER A 104 20.43 11.17 -9.87
N PHE A 105 20.74 10.12 -10.64
CA PHE A 105 21.84 10.17 -11.62
C PHE A 105 21.57 11.18 -12.76
N SER A 106 20.31 11.59 -12.98
CA SER A 106 19.89 12.50 -14.05
C SER A 106 19.81 13.96 -13.62
N ALA A 107 19.67 14.25 -12.32
CA ALA A 107 19.47 15.61 -11.80
C ALA A 107 20.57 16.62 -12.23
N PRO A 108 21.88 16.29 -12.21
CA PRO A 108 22.93 17.21 -12.66
C PRO A 108 22.84 17.60 -14.15
N PHE A 109 22.05 16.90 -14.96
CA PHE A 109 21.80 17.21 -16.37
C PHE A 109 20.49 18.00 -16.56
N LEU A 110 19.58 17.99 -15.58
CA LEU A 110 18.32 18.75 -15.59
C LEU A 110 18.50 20.17 -15.04
N ASP A 111 19.35 20.35 -14.03
CA ASP A 111 19.65 21.68 -13.44
C ASP A 111 20.35 22.65 -14.42
N ASN A 112 20.74 22.18 -15.60
CA ASN A 112 21.68 22.85 -16.50
C ASN A 112 21.06 23.30 -17.86
N GLU A 113 19.72 23.33 -17.98
CA GLU A 113 18.98 23.73 -19.20
C GLU A 113 19.31 25.15 -19.71
N ASN A 114 19.95 26.00 -18.91
CA ASN A 114 20.34 27.36 -19.27
C ASN A 114 21.84 27.54 -19.66
N GLY A 115 22.62 26.47 -19.89
CA GLY A 115 24.08 26.67 -19.99
C GLY A 115 24.98 25.62 -20.68
N LEU A 116 24.47 24.61 -21.41
CA LEU A 116 25.37 23.62 -22.03
C LEU A 116 24.97 23.02 -23.39
N VAL A 117 23.99 23.61 -24.10
CA VAL A 117 23.68 23.24 -25.51
C VAL A 117 23.36 24.49 -26.33
N SER A 118 24.40 25.09 -26.94
CA SER A 118 24.26 26.21 -27.89
C SER A 118 25.01 26.00 -29.22
N ASP A 119 26.00 25.10 -29.25
CA ASP A 119 27.00 25.01 -30.32
C ASP A 119 26.94 23.64 -31.05
N VAL A 120 25.76 23.29 -31.57
CA VAL A 120 25.59 22.24 -32.60
C VAL A 120 24.58 22.76 -33.62
N ASP A 121 24.95 22.76 -34.90
CA ASP A 121 24.28 23.56 -35.93
C ASP A 121 22.85 23.16 -36.31
N ASP A 122 22.12 24.13 -36.86
CA ASP A 122 20.68 24.12 -37.10
C ASP A 122 20.29 23.63 -38.51
N GLU A 123 19.82 22.37 -38.60
CA GLU A 123 18.91 21.92 -39.67
C GLU A 123 17.85 20.96 -39.09
N GLY A 124 16.81 21.50 -38.42
CA GLY A 124 15.60 20.72 -38.11
C GLY A 124 14.81 21.22 -36.91
N GLU A 125 13.69 21.92 -37.16
CA GLU A 125 12.82 22.50 -36.14
C GLU A 125 12.32 21.46 -35.11
N ASN A 126 12.78 21.54 -33.85
CA ASN A 126 12.03 21.21 -32.62
C ASN A 126 12.85 21.60 -31.37
N ALA A 127 12.75 22.86 -30.94
CA ALA A 127 13.49 23.36 -29.79
C ALA A 127 12.95 22.83 -28.44
N PHE A 128 13.71 21.92 -27.83
CA PHE A 128 13.76 21.65 -26.39
C PHE A 128 12.42 21.51 -25.63
N ALA A 129 11.71 20.41 -25.89
CA ALA A 129 10.89 19.75 -24.88
C ALA A 129 11.66 18.55 -24.31
N SER A 130 11.64 18.37 -22.99
CA SER A 130 12.53 17.49 -22.19
C SER A 130 13.07 16.24 -22.90
N GLY A 131 14.39 16.22 -23.10
CA GLY A 131 15.09 15.17 -23.84
C GLY A 131 14.92 13.78 -23.23
N SER A 132 14.39 12.85 -24.02
CA SER A 132 14.27 11.44 -23.65
C SER A 132 15.63 10.83 -23.37
N ILE A 133 15.89 10.39 -22.13
CA ILE A 133 16.99 9.47 -21.84
C ILE A 133 16.66 8.13 -22.50
N THR A 134 17.13 7.94 -23.73
CA THR A 134 17.11 6.64 -24.40
C THR A 134 18.13 5.72 -23.75
N THR A 135 17.73 5.11 -22.62
CA THR A 135 18.26 3.78 -22.28
C THR A 135 18.10 2.88 -23.51
N PRO A 136 19.05 1.97 -23.80
CA PRO A 136 18.89 1.03 -24.90
C PRO A 136 17.55 0.31 -24.71
N PRO A 137 16.73 0.14 -25.77
CA PRO A 137 15.42 -0.44 -25.63
C PRO A 137 15.58 -1.83 -25.04
N THR A 138 15.12 -1.99 -23.79
CA THR A 138 14.97 -3.32 -23.20
C THR A 138 13.84 -3.96 -23.98
N LEU A 139 14.22 -4.71 -25.02
CA LEU A 139 13.28 -5.43 -25.86
C LEU A 139 12.55 -6.43 -24.97
N SER A 140 11.38 -6.01 -24.47
CA SER A 140 10.29 -6.91 -24.16
C SER A 140 9.86 -7.55 -25.49
N ILE A 141 10.62 -8.56 -25.91
CA ILE A 141 10.13 -9.58 -26.82
C ILE A 141 9.00 -10.27 -26.05
N VAL A 142 7.81 -9.68 -26.11
CA VAL A 142 6.59 -10.29 -25.61
C VAL A 142 6.40 -11.54 -26.44
N THR A 143 6.88 -12.66 -25.91
CA THR A 143 6.76 -13.94 -26.59
C THR A 143 5.28 -14.21 -26.84
N ASN A 144 4.95 -14.83 -27.97
CA ASN A 144 3.54 -15.09 -28.32
C ASN A 144 2.79 -15.86 -27.21
N GLY A 145 3.51 -16.65 -26.39
CA GLY A 145 2.98 -17.30 -25.19
C GLY A 145 2.56 -16.32 -24.07
N GLN A 146 3.33 -15.27 -23.79
CA GLN A 146 2.98 -14.27 -22.78
C GLN A 146 1.71 -13.50 -23.16
N GLN A 147 1.63 -12.99 -24.40
CA GLN A 147 0.43 -12.31 -24.89
C GLN A 147 -0.80 -13.24 -24.89
N THR A 148 -0.61 -14.54 -25.18
CA THR A 148 -1.66 -15.55 -25.08
C THR A 148 -2.14 -15.76 -23.63
N ALA A 149 -1.22 -15.76 -22.66
CA ALA A 149 -1.54 -15.90 -21.23
C ALA A 149 -2.23 -14.66 -20.65
N GLU A 150 -1.87 -13.46 -21.09
CA GLU A 150 -2.56 -12.22 -20.73
C GLU A 150 -3.99 -12.19 -21.30
N ILE A 151 -4.18 -12.65 -22.54
CA ILE A 151 -5.50 -12.76 -23.16
C ILE A 151 -6.38 -13.80 -22.45
N SER A 152 -5.84 -14.97 -22.08
CA SER A 152 -6.60 -16.01 -21.38
C SER A 152 -6.96 -15.59 -19.94
N LEU A 153 -6.06 -14.91 -19.24
CA LEU A 153 -6.34 -14.29 -17.94
C LEU A 153 -7.45 -13.22 -18.05
N GLY A 154 -7.36 -12.31 -19.02
CA GLY A 154 -8.38 -11.31 -19.28
C GLY A 154 -9.75 -11.93 -19.61
N MET A 155 -9.77 -13.00 -20.41
CA MET A 155 -11.00 -13.75 -20.69
C MET A 155 -11.57 -14.44 -19.44
N ARG A 156 -10.73 -14.96 -18.54
CA ARG A 156 -11.15 -15.54 -17.24
C ARG A 156 -11.85 -14.48 -16.39
N ILE A 157 -11.22 -13.31 -16.20
CA ILE A 157 -11.76 -12.19 -15.42
C ILE A 157 -13.14 -11.76 -15.95
N LEU A 158 -13.27 -11.51 -17.26
CA LEU A 158 -14.55 -11.11 -17.84
C LEU A 158 -15.61 -12.23 -17.81
N SER A 159 -15.18 -13.50 -17.84
CA SER A 159 -16.08 -14.64 -17.64
C SER A 159 -16.62 -14.73 -16.22
N GLN A 160 -15.89 -14.21 -15.23
CA GLN A 160 -16.26 -14.21 -13.80
C GLN A 160 -17.01 -12.95 -13.34
N LEU A 161 -17.15 -11.90 -14.15
CA LEU A 161 -18.02 -10.75 -13.81
C LEU A 161 -19.44 -11.25 -13.41
N PRO A 162 -20.12 -10.68 -12.40
CA PRO A 162 -21.54 -10.98 -12.17
C PRO A 162 -22.41 -10.59 -13.37
N ASP A 163 -23.69 -10.93 -13.35
CA ASP A 163 -24.66 -10.41 -14.32
C ASP A 163 -25.01 -8.95 -14.02
N GLN A 164 -25.75 -8.31 -14.94
CA GLN A 164 -26.11 -6.90 -14.83
C GLN A 164 -26.97 -6.59 -13.60
N VAL A 165 -27.95 -7.44 -13.25
CA VAL A 165 -28.86 -7.21 -12.13
C VAL A 165 -28.13 -7.38 -10.80
N THR A 166 -27.26 -8.38 -10.70
CA THR A 166 -26.38 -8.57 -9.53
C THR A 166 -25.44 -7.36 -9.34
N CYS A 167 -24.83 -6.86 -10.41
CA CYS A 167 -24.01 -5.65 -10.36
C CYS A 167 -24.80 -4.39 -9.96
N GLU A 168 -25.99 -4.18 -10.55
CA GLU A 168 -26.84 -3.01 -10.25
C GLU A 168 -27.32 -3.02 -8.80
N SER A 169 -27.77 -4.17 -8.28
CA SER A 169 -28.17 -4.37 -6.88
C SER A 169 -27.02 -4.10 -5.88
N LEU A 170 -25.83 -4.63 -6.15
CA LEU A 170 -24.64 -4.35 -5.32
C LEU A 170 -24.25 -2.86 -5.35
N MET A 171 -24.44 -2.18 -6.49
CA MET A 171 -24.07 -0.78 -6.65
C MET A 171 -25.10 0.22 -6.10
N GLU A 172 -26.39 -0.13 -6.08
CA GLU A 172 -27.40 0.57 -5.28
C GLU A 172 -27.10 0.45 -3.79
N ASN A 173 -26.80 -0.77 -3.31
CA ASN A 173 -26.39 -1.02 -1.92
C ASN A 173 -25.12 -0.23 -1.55
N TYR A 174 -24.11 -0.19 -2.43
CA TYR A 174 -22.92 0.66 -2.29
C TYR A 174 -23.28 2.15 -2.23
N ASN A 175 -24.16 2.64 -3.11
CA ASN A 175 -24.54 4.05 -3.11
C ASN A 175 -25.22 4.46 -1.80
N LEU A 176 -26.13 3.64 -1.28
CA LEU A 176 -26.89 3.94 -0.06
C LEU A 176 -26.10 3.72 1.24
N LYS A 177 -25.09 2.82 1.25
CA LYS A 177 -24.45 2.35 2.50
C LYS A 177 -22.94 2.60 2.60
N SER A 178 -22.23 2.88 1.52
CA SER A 178 -20.77 3.08 1.57
C SER A 178 -20.36 4.56 1.66
N ILE A 179 -19.37 4.83 2.51
CA ILE A 179 -18.55 6.04 2.47
C ILE A 179 -17.22 5.63 1.82
N GLU A 180 -16.81 6.31 0.75
CA GLU A 180 -15.44 6.16 0.25
C GLU A 180 -14.45 6.92 1.14
N TYR A 181 -13.29 6.31 1.36
CA TYR A 181 -12.20 6.95 2.12
C TYR A 181 -11.22 7.72 1.25
N ALA A 182 -10.95 7.23 0.03
CA ALA A 182 -9.76 7.59 -0.74
C ALA A 182 -10.02 7.89 -2.21
N PHE A 183 -10.75 6.99 -2.90
CA PHE A 183 -11.16 7.19 -4.29
C PHE A 183 -12.56 7.81 -4.35
N HIS A 184 -12.91 8.34 -5.51
CA HIS A 184 -14.10 9.17 -5.70
C HIS A 184 -15.34 8.33 -6.05
N LYS A 185 -16.40 8.40 -5.22
CA LYS A 185 -17.55 7.48 -5.25
C LYS A 185 -18.42 7.59 -6.51
N PRO A 186 -18.86 8.79 -6.95
CA PRO A 186 -19.56 8.96 -8.23
C PRO A 186 -18.80 8.46 -9.47
N THR A 187 -17.45 8.46 -9.49
CA THR A 187 -16.71 7.81 -10.60
C THR A 187 -16.95 6.30 -10.63
N ILE A 188 -16.91 5.63 -9.48
CA ILE A 188 -17.20 4.18 -9.39
C ILE A 188 -18.63 3.88 -9.88
N LEU A 189 -19.62 4.69 -9.48
CA LEU A 189 -21.01 4.55 -9.92
C LEU A 189 -21.17 4.77 -11.43
N HIS A 190 -20.56 5.82 -11.99
CA HIS A 190 -20.56 6.10 -13.43
C HIS A 190 -19.90 4.98 -14.23
N CYS A 191 -18.73 4.50 -13.79
CA CYS A 191 -17.98 3.47 -14.50
C CYS A 191 -18.72 2.13 -14.53
N MET A 192 -19.44 1.71 -13.48
CA MET A 192 -20.28 0.50 -13.58
C MET A 192 -21.42 0.68 -14.59
N LYS A 193 -22.14 1.82 -14.54
CA LYS A 193 -23.21 2.11 -15.50
C LYS A 193 -22.68 2.11 -16.93
N SER A 194 -21.50 2.68 -17.14
CA SER A 194 -20.81 2.70 -18.42
C SER A 194 -20.36 1.31 -18.90
N LEU A 195 -19.88 0.45 -18.01
CA LEU A 195 -19.45 -0.92 -18.33
C LEU A 195 -20.62 -1.69 -18.98
N TRP A 196 -21.79 -1.64 -18.35
CA TRP A 196 -22.99 -2.33 -18.86
C TRP A 196 -23.62 -1.64 -20.07
N SER A 197 -23.60 -0.30 -20.16
CA SER A 197 -24.12 0.41 -21.34
C SER A 197 -23.26 0.19 -22.59
N THR A 198 -21.95 -0.04 -22.43
CA THR A 198 -21.00 -0.14 -23.54
C THR A 198 -20.73 -1.59 -23.94
N PHE A 199 -20.52 -2.47 -22.95
CA PHE A 199 -20.12 -3.86 -23.19
C PHE A 199 -21.20 -4.88 -22.84
N GLY A 200 -22.40 -4.46 -22.40
CA GLY A 200 -23.47 -5.37 -21.98
C GLY A 200 -23.85 -6.42 -23.03
N GLN A 201 -23.78 -6.11 -24.32
CA GLN A 201 -24.05 -7.07 -25.41
C GLN A 201 -22.98 -8.18 -25.55
N SER A 202 -21.76 -7.95 -25.02
CA SER A 202 -20.65 -8.91 -24.94
C SER A 202 -20.56 -9.59 -23.56
N LEU A 203 -20.99 -8.91 -22.50
CA LEU A 203 -20.89 -9.37 -21.10
C LEU A 203 -22.14 -10.08 -20.55
N ARG A 204 -23.29 -10.00 -21.23
CA ARG A 204 -24.50 -10.77 -20.88
C ARG A 204 -24.30 -12.27 -21.16
N HIS A 205 -24.99 -13.11 -20.39
CA HIS A 205 -24.96 -14.56 -20.58
C HIS A 205 -25.86 -14.98 -21.77
N PRO A 206 -25.49 -16.03 -22.54
CA PRO A 206 -24.21 -16.75 -22.49
C PRO A 206 -23.07 -15.93 -23.12
N ARG A 207 -21.97 -15.78 -22.36
CA ARG A 207 -20.78 -15.03 -22.80
C ARG A 207 -20.06 -15.81 -23.92
N ARG A 208 -19.79 -15.13 -25.03
CA ARG A 208 -19.12 -15.72 -26.20
C ARG A 208 -17.62 -15.44 -26.16
N PRO A 209 -16.72 -16.44 -26.27
CA PRO A 209 -15.27 -16.23 -26.16
C PRO A 209 -14.72 -15.16 -27.10
N GLU A 210 -15.27 -15.05 -28.31
CA GLU A 210 -14.87 -14.09 -29.34
C GLU A 210 -15.17 -12.66 -28.88
N ARG A 211 -16.38 -12.44 -28.33
CA ARG A 211 -16.82 -11.15 -27.78
C ARG A 211 -16.06 -10.77 -26.51
N LEU A 212 -15.68 -11.74 -25.66
CA LEU A 212 -14.79 -11.46 -24.53
C LEU A 212 -13.40 -11.07 -25.01
N LYS A 213 -12.86 -11.74 -26.04
CA LYS A 213 -11.54 -11.43 -26.63
C LYS A 213 -11.49 -10.03 -27.27
N GLU A 214 -12.58 -9.59 -27.91
CA GLU A 214 -12.73 -8.20 -28.39
C GLU A 214 -12.60 -7.19 -27.24
N VAL A 215 -13.30 -7.41 -26.12
CA VAL A 215 -13.25 -6.53 -24.94
C VAL A 215 -11.85 -6.57 -24.30
N VAL A 216 -11.25 -7.75 -24.12
CA VAL A 216 -9.87 -7.90 -23.61
C VAL A 216 -8.87 -7.09 -24.44
N TYR A 217 -8.95 -7.16 -25.77
CA TYR A 217 -8.06 -6.41 -26.65
C TYR A 217 -8.23 -4.89 -26.48
N LEU A 218 -9.48 -4.40 -26.37
CA LEU A 218 -9.75 -2.98 -26.13
C LEU A 218 -9.24 -2.52 -24.76
N LEU A 219 -9.52 -3.26 -23.69
CA LEU A 219 -9.04 -2.95 -22.34
C LEU A 219 -7.51 -2.89 -22.29
N SER A 220 -6.81 -3.87 -22.87
CA SER A 220 -5.34 -3.86 -22.92
C SER A 220 -4.79 -2.74 -23.81
N LYS A 221 -5.42 -2.44 -24.95
CA LYS A 221 -5.02 -1.31 -25.81
C LYS A 221 -5.16 0.03 -25.09
N ASN A 222 -6.25 0.24 -24.36
CA ASN A 222 -6.46 1.47 -23.61
C ASN A 222 -5.51 1.56 -22.42
N THR A 223 -5.25 0.43 -21.76
CA THR A 223 -4.36 0.34 -20.59
C THR A 223 -2.89 0.65 -20.96
N SER A 224 -2.42 0.32 -22.17
CA SER A 224 -1.05 0.65 -22.62
C SER A 224 -0.85 2.11 -23.07
N ILE A 225 -1.93 2.90 -23.12
CA ILE A 225 -1.90 4.34 -23.37
C ILE A 225 -1.77 5.07 -22.02
N GLU A 226 -0.95 6.12 -22.00
CA GLU A 226 -0.77 7.02 -20.84
C GLU A 226 -2.13 7.53 -20.33
N PHE A 227 -2.28 7.58 -19.00
CA PHE A 227 -3.53 8.01 -18.37
C PHE A 227 -3.54 9.55 -18.24
N PRO A 228 -4.49 10.27 -18.85
CA PRO A 228 -4.39 11.73 -19.02
C PRO A 228 -4.74 12.51 -17.74
N GLU A 229 -4.18 13.72 -17.64
CA GLU A 229 -4.58 14.70 -16.63
C GLU A 229 -5.92 15.35 -17.00
N ALA A 230 -6.90 15.25 -16.11
CA ALA A 230 -8.22 15.84 -16.27
C ALA A 230 -8.32 17.19 -15.54
N ASN A 231 -8.71 18.23 -16.28
CA ASN A 231 -9.02 19.55 -15.73
C ASN A 231 -10.34 19.56 -14.94
N ASP A 232 -11.27 18.68 -15.31
CA ASP A 232 -12.68 18.67 -14.92
C ASP A 232 -13.25 17.24 -14.93
N GLY A 233 -14.52 17.12 -14.51
CA GLY A 233 -15.25 15.86 -14.43
C GLY A 233 -15.45 15.14 -15.75
N ASP A 234 -15.79 15.86 -16.83
CA ASP A 234 -16.10 15.26 -18.12
C ASP A 234 -14.85 14.65 -18.76
N ALA A 235 -13.72 15.34 -18.70
CA ALA A 235 -12.43 14.81 -19.12
C ALA A 235 -12.01 13.60 -18.26
N TRP A 236 -12.22 13.67 -16.93
CA TRP A 236 -11.90 12.58 -16.01
C TRP A 236 -12.70 11.31 -16.32
N LEU A 237 -14.03 11.41 -16.40
CA LEU A 237 -14.88 10.26 -16.72
C LEU A 237 -14.62 9.71 -18.13
N SER A 238 -14.43 10.58 -19.12
CA SER A 238 -14.15 10.18 -20.51
C SER A 238 -12.84 9.42 -20.67
N SER A 239 -11.87 9.60 -19.75
CA SER A 239 -10.58 8.89 -19.78
C SER A 239 -10.65 7.40 -19.40
N MET A 240 -11.74 6.96 -18.77
CA MET A 240 -11.86 5.59 -18.21
C MET A 240 -13.25 4.95 -18.39
N SER A 241 -14.13 5.59 -19.17
CA SER A 241 -15.49 5.10 -19.46
C SER A 241 -15.74 4.99 -20.97
N GLY A 242 -16.91 4.50 -21.36
CA GLY A 242 -17.25 4.20 -22.74
C GLY A 242 -16.24 3.25 -23.39
N MET A 243 -15.80 3.60 -24.61
CA MET A 243 -14.78 2.83 -25.33
C MET A 243 -13.35 3.04 -24.79
N ASN A 244 -13.14 3.96 -23.83
CA ASN A 244 -11.86 4.23 -23.19
C ASN A 244 -11.67 3.44 -21.87
N PHE A 245 -12.53 2.45 -21.60
CA PHE A 245 -12.45 1.60 -20.42
C PHE A 245 -11.09 0.88 -20.31
N ARG A 246 -10.59 0.67 -19.09
CA ARG A 246 -9.23 0.15 -18.82
C ARG A 246 -9.23 -0.96 -17.75
N TRP A 247 -8.12 -1.69 -17.62
CA TRP A 247 -7.99 -2.76 -16.61
C TRP A 247 -7.96 -2.21 -15.17
N GLU A 248 -7.38 -1.04 -14.94
CA GLU A 248 -7.27 -0.44 -13.61
C GLU A 248 -8.66 -0.17 -13.00
N ILE A 249 -9.55 0.46 -13.78
CA ILE A 249 -10.92 0.78 -13.35
C ILE A 249 -11.80 -0.48 -13.26
N LEU A 250 -11.60 -1.48 -14.12
CA LEU A 250 -12.32 -2.75 -14.02
C LEU A 250 -12.00 -3.47 -12.70
N GLY A 251 -10.71 -3.52 -12.31
CA GLY A 251 -10.30 -4.07 -11.01
C GLY A 251 -10.92 -3.32 -9.83
N ILE A 252 -11.02 -1.99 -9.90
CA ILE A 252 -11.67 -1.16 -8.87
C ILE A 252 -13.15 -1.54 -8.72
N LEU A 253 -13.86 -1.77 -9.83
CA LEU A 253 -15.26 -2.23 -9.78
C LEU A 253 -15.38 -3.62 -9.13
N PHE A 254 -14.50 -4.57 -9.47
CA PHE A 254 -14.45 -5.88 -8.81
C PHE A 254 -14.23 -5.77 -7.30
N CYS A 255 -13.29 -4.92 -6.85
CA CYS A 255 -13.10 -4.67 -5.42
C CYS A 255 -14.35 -4.11 -4.73
N VAL A 256 -15.10 -3.22 -5.38
CA VAL A 256 -16.34 -2.65 -4.83
C VAL A 256 -17.44 -3.71 -4.72
N LEU A 257 -17.59 -4.57 -5.73
CA LEU A 257 -18.53 -5.70 -5.68
C LEU A 257 -18.18 -6.68 -4.54
N GLY A 258 -16.91 -7.04 -4.40
CA GLY A 258 -16.42 -7.89 -3.30
C GLY A 258 -16.64 -7.27 -1.93
N HIS A 259 -16.27 -5.99 -1.73
CA HIS A 259 -16.48 -5.26 -0.48
C HIS A 259 -17.97 -5.17 -0.08
N ARG A 260 -18.89 -5.00 -1.04
CA ARG A 260 -20.33 -5.05 -0.74
C ARG A 260 -20.84 -6.45 -0.40
N ALA A 261 -20.29 -7.49 -1.02
CA ALA A 261 -20.59 -8.87 -0.67
C ALA A 261 -20.10 -9.22 0.75
N ALA A 262 -18.86 -8.86 1.10
CA ALA A 262 -18.26 -9.06 2.42
C ALA A 262 -19.08 -8.40 3.54
N GLY A 263 -19.48 -7.15 3.34
CA GLY A 263 -20.24 -6.34 4.29
C GLY A 263 -21.73 -6.70 4.45
N MET A 264 -22.25 -7.75 3.81
CA MET A 264 -23.66 -8.13 3.96
C MET A 264 -23.96 -8.73 5.34
N ARG A 265 -25.11 -8.31 5.90
CA ARG A 265 -25.72 -8.80 7.13
C ARG A 265 -26.67 -9.96 6.82
N ASP A 266 -26.89 -10.86 7.77
CA ASP A 266 -27.58 -12.15 7.58
C ASP A 266 -28.87 -12.08 6.74
N LYS A 267 -29.82 -11.19 7.07
CA LYS A 267 -31.08 -11.03 6.31
C LYS A 267 -30.90 -10.46 4.90
N GLU A 268 -29.89 -9.60 4.69
CA GLU A 268 -29.55 -9.10 3.35
C GLU A 268 -28.82 -10.19 2.56
N GLN A 269 -27.92 -10.92 3.22
CA GLN A 269 -27.15 -12.04 2.71
C GLN A 269 -28.07 -13.19 2.25
N GLU A 270 -29.04 -13.60 3.05
CA GLU A 270 -30.11 -14.56 2.67
C GLU A 270 -30.76 -14.13 1.35
N SER A 271 -31.39 -12.95 1.33
CA SER A 271 -32.12 -12.45 0.16
C SER A 271 -31.27 -12.25 -1.10
N PHE A 272 -30.00 -11.86 -0.97
CA PHE A 272 -29.12 -11.60 -2.10
C PHE A 272 -28.49 -12.90 -2.62
N PHE A 273 -27.86 -13.69 -1.76
CA PHE A 273 -27.11 -14.88 -2.19
C PHE A 273 -28.03 -16.05 -2.60
N GLU A 274 -29.30 -16.07 -2.19
CA GLU A 274 -30.29 -17.00 -2.76
C GLU A 274 -30.46 -16.84 -4.28
N THR A 275 -30.32 -15.62 -4.81
CA THR A 275 -30.40 -15.32 -6.26
C THR A 275 -29.20 -15.82 -7.06
N GLN A 276 -28.09 -16.13 -6.39
CA GLN A 276 -26.81 -16.43 -7.02
C GLN A 276 -26.69 -17.92 -7.41
N SER A 277 -25.90 -18.23 -8.43
CA SER A 277 -25.78 -19.58 -9.00
C SER A 277 -24.58 -20.37 -8.47
N GLY A 278 -24.78 -21.64 -8.12
CA GLY A 278 -23.70 -22.55 -7.70
C GLY A 278 -23.03 -22.09 -6.40
N ARG A 279 -21.68 -22.17 -6.33
CA ARG A 279 -20.91 -21.77 -5.14
C ARG A 279 -21.00 -20.28 -4.79
N ARG A 280 -21.47 -19.42 -5.72
CA ARG A 280 -21.72 -17.99 -5.42
C ARG A 280 -22.85 -17.75 -4.40
N LYS A 281 -23.57 -18.79 -3.97
CA LYS A 281 -24.44 -18.73 -2.79
C LYS A 281 -23.68 -18.57 -1.47
N GLU A 282 -22.39 -18.90 -1.46
CA GLU A 282 -21.50 -18.73 -0.31
C GLU A 282 -20.90 -17.30 -0.35
N ARG A 283 -21.30 -16.42 0.59
CA ARG A 283 -20.84 -15.00 0.65
C ARG A 283 -19.33 -14.83 0.51
N LEU A 284 -18.56 -15.67 1.20
CA LEU A 284 -17.10 -15.59 1.20
C LEU A 284 -16.51 -16.03 -0.15
N VAL A 285 -17.04 -17.07 -0.79
CA VAL A 285 -16.60 -17.52 -2.12
C VAL A 285 -16.89 -16.46 -3.19
N PHE A 286 -18.06 -15.79 -3.14
CA PHE A 286 -18.33 -14.65 -4.02
C PHE A 286 -17.31 -13.52 -3.80
N THR A 287 -17.03 -13.20 -2.53
CA THR A 287 -16.08 -12.13 -2.15
C THR A 287 -14.66 -12.43 -2.63
N GLU A 288 -14.21 -13.68 -2.45
CA GLU A 288 -12.91 -14.19 -2.89
C GLU A 288 -12.81 -14.21 -4.42
N GLU A 289 -13.85 -14.62 -5.15
CA GLU A 289 -13.87 -14.61 -6.61
C GLU A 289 -13.79 -13.18 -7.18
N MET A 290 -14.47 -12.21 -6.56
CA MET A 290 -14.33 -10.79 -6.95
C MET A 290 -12.92 -10.26 -6.64
N TYR A 291 -12.30 -10.69 -5.54
CA TYR A 291 -10.92 -10.35 -5.21
C TYR A 291 -9.91 -10.99 -6.18
N GLU A 292 -10.08 -12.26 -6.59
CA GLU A 292 -9.28 -12.89 -7.65
C GLU A 292 -9.38 -12.14 -8.98
N CYS A 293 -10.57 -11.65 -9.34
CA CYS A 293 -10.76 -10.85 -10.55
C CYS A 293 -9.99 -9.53 -10.49
N ALA A 294 -10.02 -8.84 -9.33
CA ALA A 294 -9.24 -7.62 -9.11
C ALA A 294 -7.72 -7.87 -9.09
N GLU A 295 -7.29 -8.99 -8.51
CA GLU A 295 -5.89 -9.45 -8.58
C GLU A 295 -5.43 -9.72 -10.01
N GLY A 296 -6.27 -10.38 -10.82
CA GLY A 296 -5.98 -10.58 -12.24
C GLY A 296 -5.84 -9.25 -13.02
N CYS A 297 -6.61 -8.22 -12.63
CA CYS A 297 -6.44 -6.87 -13.19
C CYS A 297 -5.10 -6.24 -12.75
N VAL A 298 -4.70 -6.39 -11.48
CA VAL A 298 -3.38 -5.96 -10.97
C VAL A 298 -2.26 -6.69 -11.72
N GLU A 299 -2.38 -8.00 -11.94
CA GLU A 299 -1.38 -8.82 -12.63
C GLU A 299 -1.18 -8.36 -14.09
N ILE A 300 -2.28 -8.09 -14.82
CA ILE A 300 -2.21 -7.55 -16.19
C ILE A 300 -1.54 -6.17 -16.20
N CYS A 301 -1.96 -5.24 -15.34
CA CYS A 301 -1.38 -3.90 -15.26
C CYS A 301 0.11 -3.92 -14.87
N SER A 302 0.51 -4.87 -14.02
CA SER A 302 1.91 -5.03 -13.59
C SER A 302 2.80 -5.62 -14.69
N LYS A 303 2.31 -6.59 -15.48
CA LYS A 303 3.03 -7.09 -16.68
C LYS A 303 3.21 -6.02 -17.75
N MET A 304 2.27 -5.09 -17.82
CA MET A 304 2.29 -3.94 -18.74
C MET A 304 3.11 -2.74 -18.20
N ASP A 305 3.71 -2.83 -17.01
CA ASP A 305 4.51 -1.78 -16.36
C ASP A 305 3.75 -0.45 -16.17
N ILE A 306 2.48 -0.54 -15.76
CA ILE A 306 1.58 0.61 -15.65
C ILE A 306 1.70 1.31 -14.29
N GLY A 307 2.30 2.50 -14.30
CA GLY A 307 2.26 3.43 -13.16
C GLY A 307 1.33 4.61 -13.44
N ASN A 308 0.14 4.66 -12.82
CA ASN A 308 -0.75 5.82 -12.85
C ASN A 308 -1.68 5.88 -11.60
N ILE A 309 -2.48 6.94 -11.49
CA ILE A 309 -3.37 7.17 -10.35
C ILE A 309 -4.51 6.12 -10.22
N LEU A 310 -4.98 5.53 -11.33
CA LEU A 310 -5.96 4.45 -11.28
C LEU A 310 -5.32 3.14 -10.82
N MET A 311 -4.11 2.80 -11.27
CA MET A 311 -3.38 1.63 -10.76
C MET A 311 -3.10 1.78 -9.26
N LEU A 312 -2.73 2.98 -8.80
CA LEU A 312 -2.56 3.26 -7.37
C LEU A 312 -3.88 3.13 -6.58
N SER A 313 -5.00 3.55 -7.18
CA SER A 313 -6.34 3.41 -6.61
C SER A 313 -6.83 1.95 -6.60
N LEU A 314 -6.42 1.15 -7.59
CA LEU A 314 -6.63 -0.29 -7.63
C LEU A 314 -5.83 -0.98 -6.53
N LEU A 315 -4.52 -0.73 -6.43
CA LEU A 315 -3.69 -1.27 -5.34
C LEU A 315 -4.22 -0.90 -3.95
N TRP A 316 -4.73 0.32 -3.77
CA TRP A 316 -5.48 0.70 -2.57
C TRP A 316 -6.70 -0.21 -2.36
N LYS A 317 -7.60 -0.30 -3.33
CA LYS A 317 -8.85 -1.07 -3.24
C LYS A 317 -8.63 -2.56 -3.00
N THR A 318 -7.71 -3.20 -3.71
CA THR A 318 -7.44 -4.63 -3.58
C THR A 318 -6.71 -4.96 -2.27
N ASN A 319 -5.91 -4.04 -1.74
CA ASN A 319 -5.31 -4.15 -0.40
C ASN A 319 -6.38 -4.02 0.70
N THR A 320 -7.32 -3.07 0.61
CA THR A 320 -8.45 -2.96 1.54
C THR A 320 -9.37 -4.19 1.51
N LEU A 321 -9.71 -4.70 0.33
CA LEU A 321 -10.54 -5.92 0.24
C LEU A 321 -9.80 -7.16 0.77
N GLN A 322 -8.47 -7.25 0.59
CA GLN A 322 -7.69 -8.35 1.16
C GLN A 322 -7.74 -8.35 2.70
N SER A 323 -7.67 -7.17 3.33
CA SER A 323 -7.80 -7.00 4.78
C SER A 323 -9.13 -7.59 5.29
N GLU A 324 -10.26 -7.26 4.66
CA GLU A 324 -11.58 -7.78 5.05
C GLU A 324 -11.77 -9.30 4.85
N ILE A 325 -11.02 -9.94 3.95
CA ILE A 325 -11.11 -11.40 3.69
C ILE A 325 -10.19 -12.20 4.63
N ILE A 326 -8.93 -11.76 4.79
CA ILE A 326 -7.85 -12.57 5.37
C ILE A 326 -7.43 -12.10 6.78
N GLY A 327 -7.69 -10.84 7.11
CA GLY A 327 -7.17 -10.20 8.32
C GLY A 327 -5.73 -9.74 8.16
N ASP A 328 -5.37 -8.67 8.84
CA ASP A 328 -4.15 -7.92 8.55
C ASP A 328 -2.87 -8.59 9.05
N MET A 329 -3.00 -9.54 9.99
CA MET A 329 -1.90 -10.27 10.63
C MET A 329 -2.11 -11.80 10.69
N CYS A 330 -3.02 -12.36 9.88
CA CYS A 330 -3.36 -13.77 10.02
C CYS A 330 -2.41 -14.73 9.27
N LYS A 331 -2.06 -15.84 9.93
CA LYS A 331 -1.64 -17.08 9.26
C LYS A 331 -2.89 -17.86 8.88
N THR A 332 -3.42 -17.67 7.68
CA THR A 332 -4.56 -18.46 7.20
C THR A 332 -4.12 -19.91 6.95
N TYR A 333 -4.51 -20.83 7.85
CA TYR A 333 -4.73 -22.22 7.44
C TYR A 333 -5.89 -22.21 6.45
N LEU A 334 -5.58 -22.46 5.17
CA LEU A 334 -6.57 -22.38 4.11
C LEU A 334 -7.55 -23.55 4.24
N PHE A 335 -8.81 -23.26 4.60
CA PHE A 335 -9.90 -24.24 4.65
C PHE A 335 -10.35 -24.66 3.23
N LEU A 336 -9.46 -25.32 2.48
CA LEU A 336 -9.82 -26.04 1.27
C LEU A 336 -10.57 -27.32 1.66
N VAL A 337 -11.89 -27.20 1.72
CA VAL A 337 -12.78 -28.38 1.72
C VAL A 337 -12.78 -28.97 0.31
N ASN A 338 -11.83 -29.88 0.05
CA ASN A 338 -12.06 -31.21 -0.54
C ASN A 338 -10.74 -31.95 -0.84
N ASP A 339 -10.77 -33.26 -0.57
CA ASP A 339 -9.88 -34.34 -1.03
C ASP A 339 -8.39 -34.34 -0.57
N ASP A 340 -7.83 -35.55 -0.52
CA ASP A 340 -6.59 -35.91 0.19
C ASP A 340 -5.28 -35.46 -0.48
N GLU A 341 -4.90 -34.17 -0.39
CA GLU A 341 -3.48 -33.75 -0.37
C GLU A 341 -3.27 -32.30 0.14
N CYS A 342 -3.49 -32.06 1.43
CA CYS A 342 -3.24 -30.76 2.07
C CYS A 342 -1.73 -30.45 2.23
N VAL A 343 -1.09 -29.94 1.17
CA VAL A 343 0.20 -29.25 1.26
C VAL A 343 0.01 -27.89 1.93
N ALA A 344 -0.02 -27.90 3.26
CA ALA A 344 -0.19 -26.71 4.07
C ALA A 344 1.08 -25.84 4.07
N ASP A 345 1.13 -24.85 3.17
CA ASP A 345 2.26 -23.91 3.00
C ASP A 345 2.23 -22.83 4.10
N ASN A 346 2.55 -23.27 5.33
CA ASN A 346 2.16 -22.70 6.63
C ASN A 346 2.70 -21.28 6.99
N ASP A 347 3.25 -20.49 6.06
CA ASP A 347 4.11 -19.34 6.40
C ASP A 347 3.88 -18.04 5.60
N ALA A 348 3.18 -18.07 4.46
CA ALA A 348 3.28 -16.99 3.47
C ALA A 348 2.35 -15.76 3.64
N THR A 349 1.32 -15.84 4.49
CA THR A 349 0.15 -14.92 4.44
C THR A 349 0.36 -13.56 5.10
N ALA A 350 0.88 -13.47 6.32
CA ALA A 350 1.05 -12.20 7.06
C ALA A 350 1.97 -11.18 6.35
N PHE A 351 2.84 -11.63 5.44
CA PHE A 351 3.69 -10.74 4.63
C PHE A 351 3.02 -10.25 3.33
N LYS A 352 1.86 -10.77 2.92
CA LYS A 352 1.23 -10.40 1.65
C LYS A 352 0.62 -8.99 1.69
N LEU A 353 -0.09 -8.64 2.76
CA LEU A 353 -0.66 -7.29 2.93
C LEU A 353 0.44 -6.21 3.08
N TRP A 354 1.49 -6.50 3.88
CA TRP A 354 2.61 -5.58 4.10
C TRP A 354 3.45 -5.33 2.83
N ARG A 355 3.70 -6.37 2.01
CA ARG A 355 4.38 -6.18 0.71
C ARG A 355 3.62 -5.21 -0.19
N ARG A 356 2.29 -5.36 -0.28
CA ARG A 356 1.41 -4.43 -1.02
C ARG A 356 1.34 -3.03 -0.43
N GLN A 357 1.53 -2.86 0.88
CA GLN A 357 1.72 -1.53 1.46
C GLN A 357 3.00 -0.89 0.91
N GLY A 358 4.09 -1.65 0.82
CA GLY A 358 5.30 -1.27 0.09
C GLY A 358 5.02 -0.89 -1.38
N ASP A 359 4.28 -1.72 -2.13
CA ASP A 359 3.97 -1.45 -3.55
C ASP A 359 3.17 -0.15 -3.73
N LYS A 360 2.17 0.12 -2.87
CA LYS A 360 1.43 1.40 -2.84
C LYS A 360 2.36 2.58 -2.53
N VAL A 361 3.27 2.43 -1.56
CA VAL A 361 4.25 3.47 -1.19
C VAL A 361 5.20 3.76 -2.34
N HIS A 362 5.81 2.72 -2.94
CA HIS A 362 6.75 2.86 -4.04
C HIS A 362 6.10 3.50 -5.27
N LEU A 363 4.88 3.08 -5.64
CA LEU A 363 4.16 3.70 -6.76
C LEU A 363 3.75 5.16 -6.45
N ALA A 364 3.34 5.47 -5.22
CA ALA A 364 3.06 6.85 -4.82
C ALA A 364 4.32 7.76 -4.85
N THR A 365 5.50 7.22 -4.52
CA THR A 365 6.76 7.96 -4.67
C THR A 365 7.21 8.09 -6.11
N ALA A 366 7.09 7.02 -6.92
CA ALA A 366 7.45 7.02 -8.34
C ALA A 366 6.52 7.92 -9.18
N LEU A 367 5.26 8.10 -8.78
CA LEU A 367 4.34 9.09 -9.34
C LEU A 367 4.56 10.52 -8.82
N GLY A 368 5.59 10.75 -7.99
CA GLY A 368 5.93 12.07 -7.45
C GLY A 368 4.89 12.66 -6.49
N LEU A 369 3.93 11.86 -5.98
CA LEU A 369 2.78 12.39 -5.25
C LEU A 369 3.15 13.04 -3.90
N HIS A 370 4.22 12.55 -3.27
CA HIS A 370 4.87 13.17 -2.11
C HIS A 370 5.48 14.57 -2.41
N HIS A 371 5.69 14.91 -3.69
CA HIS A 371 6.32 16.14 -4.17
C HIS A 371 5.38 17.00 -5.05
N CYS A 372 4.07 16.99 -4.76
CA CYS A 372 3.09 17.84 -5.44
C CYS A 372 3.14 19.31 -4.97
N ALA A 373 4.19 20.05 -5.38
CA ALA A 373 4.35 21.47 -5.07
C ALA A 373 3.11 22.32 -5.41
N ILE A 374 2.81 23.33 -4.57
CA ILE A 374 1.70 24.25 -4.80
C ILE A 374 2.03 25.17 -5.99
N ARG A 375 1.19 25.12 -7.02
CA ARG A 375 1.17 26.05 -8.16
C ARG A 375 -0.05 26.97 -8.04
N PRO A 376 0.09 28.22 -7.54
CA PRO A 376 -1.04 29.13 -7.33
C PRO A 376 -1.75 29.55 -8.63
N ASP A 377 -1.02 29.51 -9.73
CA ASP A 377 -1.40 29.83 -11.10
C ASP A 377 -2.20 28.72 -11.80
N ALA A 378 -1.92 27.45 -11.48
CA ALA A 378 -2.56 26.30 -12.13
C ALA A 378 -4.05 26.11 -11.76
N GLY A 379 -4.47 26.66 -10.61
CA GLY A 379 -5.81 26.47 -10.05
C GLY A 379 -6.08 25.04 -9.56
N VAL A 380 -7.36 24.71 -9.37
CA VAL A 380 -7.83 23.39 -8.95
C VAL A 380 -8.33 22.59 -10.16
N THR A 381 -8.07 21.29 -10.18
CA THR A 381 -8.51 20.33 -11.22
C THR A 381 -8.90 18.99 -10.60
N THR A 382 -9.72 18.22 -11.32
CA THR A 382 -10.18 16.89 -10.87
C THR A 382 -9.02 15.92 -10.63
N SER A 383 -8.05 15.81 -11.55
CA SER A 383 -6.87 14.95 -11.32
C SER A 383 -6.03 15.37 -10.11
N LEU A 384 -5.89 16.67 -9.83
CA LEU A 384 -5.09 17.16 -8.70
C LEU A 384 -5.69 16.78 -7.36
N GLU A 385 -7.00 16.97 -7.16
CA GLU A 385 -7.65 16.62 -5.90
C GLU A 385 -7.76 15.10 -5.69
N ILE A 386 -7.97 14.32 -6.75
CA ILE A 386 -7.96 12.85 -6.64
C ILE A 386 -6.56 12.33 -6.29
N LYS A 387 -5.49 12.91 -6.86
CA LYS A 387 -4.10 12.63 -6.45
C LYS A 387 -3.86 12.95 -4.98
N ARG A 388 -4.27 14.15 -4.51
CA ARG A 388 -4.16 14.55 -3.09
C ARG A 388 -4.89 13.57 -2.18
N ARG A 389 -6.15 13.23 -2.47
CA ARG A 389 -6.97 12.28 -1.68
C ARG A 389 -6.33 10.90 -1.60
N ILE A 390 -5.95 10.30 -2.73
CA ILE A 390 -5.31 8.97 -2.77
C ILE A 390 -3.96 8.98 -2.04
N PHE A 391 -3.11 9.98 -2.25
CA PHE A 391 -1.84 10.08 -1.53
C PHE A 391 -2.05 10.20 -0.02
N SER A 392 -2.99 11.04 0.42
CA SER A 392 -3.33 11.21 1.83
C SER A 392 -3.81 9.90 2.47
N ALA A 393 -4.55 9.07 1.71
CA ALA A 393 -5.06 7.79 2.21
C ALA A 393 -3.92 6.82 2.45
N ILE A 394 -3.00 6.72 1.49
CA ILE A 394 -1.80 5.88 1.57
C ILE A 394 -0.89 6.38 2.69
N PHE A 395 -0.67 7.69 2.79
CA PHE A 395 0.16 8.28 3.84
C PHE A 395 -0.41 8.00 5.24
N VAL A 396 -1.72 8.08 5.46
CA VAL A 396 -2.34 7.72 6.74
C VAL A 396 -2.28 6.21 7.00
N ASN A 397 -2.66 5.40 6.02
CA ASN A 397 -2.71 3.94 6.15
C ASN A 397 -1.33 3.32 6.40
N ASP A 398 -0.27 3.90 5.84
CA ASP A 398 1.13 3.59 6.16
C ASP A 398 1.39 3.67 7.67
N LYS A 399 0.96 4.76 8.31
CA LYS A 399 1.12 4.98 9.76
C LYS A 399 0.22 4.05 10.56
N THR A 400 -1.04 3.86 10.13
CA THR A 400 -1.98 2.95 10.80
C THR A 400 -1.45 1.50 10.80
N LEU A 401 -0.92 1.03 9.68
CA LEU A 401 -0.30 -0.30 9.57
C LEU A 401 1.03 -0.39 10.32
N SER A 402 1.84 0.67 10.34
CA SER A 402 3.05 0.75 11.17
C SER A 402 2.78 0.65 12.66
N ILE A 403 1.76 1.35 13.17
CA ILE A 403 1.30 1.20 14.56
C ILE A 403 0.85 -0.24 14.80
N PHE A 404 0.01 -0.77 13.92
CA PHE A 404 -0.61 -2.09 14.09
C PHE A 404 0.40 -3.24 14.07
N THR A 405 1.49 -3.10 13.32
CA THR A 405 2.51 -4.16 13.14
C THR A 405 3.80 -3.91 13.93
N GLY A 406 3.96 -2.73 14.54
CA GLY A 406 5.22 -2.29 15.18
C GLY A 406 6.34 -1.94 14.20
N ARG A 407 6.05 -1.86 12.89
CA ARG A 407 7.06 -1.71 11.82
C ARG A 407 7.27 -0.22 11.44
N PRO A 408 8.48 0.18 11.02
CA PRO A 408 8.73 1.55 10.52
C PRO A 408 7.83 1.92 9.34
N PRO A 409 7.35 3.19 9.24
CA PRO A 409 6.56 3.68 8.12
C PRO A 409 7.40 3.83 6.84
N GLY A 410 6.77 3.62 5.68
CA GLY A 410 7.43 3.75 4.38
C GLY A 410 7.53 5.19 3.86
N LEU A 411 6.65 6.09 4.31
CA LEU A 411 6.58 7.48 3.85
C LEU A 411 6.91 8.47 4.99
N SER A 412 8.16 8.85 5.21
CA SER A 412 8.45 9.91 6.21
C SER A 412 7.86 11.26 5.80
N ARG A 413 7.27 11.98 6.76
CA ARG A 413 6.80 13.36 6.62
C ARG A 413 7.91 14.33 6.18
N ARG A 414 9.19 13.97 6.41
CA ARG A 414 10.37 14.77 6.02
C ARG A 414 10.52 14.94 4.51
N TYR A 415 9.92 14.03 3.73
CA TYR A 415 9.91 14.08 2.27
C TYR A 415 8.51 14.39 1.72
N ASN A 416 7.53 14.64 2.58
CA ASN A 416 6.20 15.06 2.16
C ASN A 416 6.13 16.58 1.96
N SER A 417 5.63 16.98 0.79
CA SER A 417 5.22 18.35 0.47
C SER A 417 3.86 18.39 -0.24
N CYS A 418 3.14 17.26 -0.26
CA CYS A 418 1.81 17.14 -0.84
C CYS A 418 0.79 17.92 0.01
N PRO A 419 0.06 18.90 -0.55
CA PRO A 419 -0.93 19.67 0.19
C PRO A 419 -2.12 18.81 0.62
N LEU A 420 -2.63 19.08 1.82
CA LEU A 420 -3.86 18.50 2.35
C LEU A 420 -5.01 18.61 1.31
N PRO A 421 -5.82 17.56 1.05
CA PRO A 421 -6.89 17.57 0.03
C PRO A 421 -8.01 18.55 0.38
N LEU A 422 -8.50 19.32 -0.59
CA LEU A 422 -9.54 20.31 -0.35
C LEU A 422 -10.85 19.68 0.12
N ASP A 423 -11.50 20.33 1.08
CA ASP A 423 -12.74 19.88 1.72
C ASP A 423 -13.98 20.13 0.83
N LEU A 424 -13.95 19.50 -0.34
CA LEU A 424 -14.99 19.54 -1.36
C LEU A 424 -15.81 18.26 -1.32
N GLU A 425 -17.10 18.38 -1.62
CA GLU A 425 -17.98 17.24 -1.91
C GLU A 425 -17.40 16.38 -3.04
N ASP A 426 -17.71 15.07 -3.05
CA ASP A 426 -17.22 14.14 -4.08
C ASP A 426 -17.74 14.57 -5.46
N GLU A 427 -19.05 14.79 -5.57
CA GLU A 427 -19.79 15.15 -6.77
C GLU A 427 -19.25 16.42 -7.48
N LEU A 428 -18.64 17.35 -6.74
CA LEU A 428 -18.01 18.55 -7.31
C LEU A 428 -16.77 18.23 -8.16
N LEU A 429 -16.11 17.08 -7.94
CA LEU A 429 -15.02 16.59 -8.78
C LEU A 429 -15.51 16.14 -10.16
N LEU A 430 -16.83 15.93 -10.33
CA LEU A 430 -17.47 15.70 -11.64
C LEU A 430 -17.99 16.97 -12.31
N ALA A 431 -17.85 18.14 -11.69
CA ALA A 431 -18.28 19.38 -12.29
C ALA A 431 -17.31 19.87 -13.38
N GLY A 432 -17.80 20.76 -14.25
CA GLY A 432 -16.96 21.51 -15.16
C GLY A 432 -15.95 22.41 -14.43
N LYS A 433 -14.81 22.70 -15.08
CA LYS A 433 -13.64 23.36 -14.49
C LYS A 433 -13.99 24.62 -13.68
N GLU A 434 -14.82 25.50 -14.23
CA GLU A 434 -15.20 26.76 -13.57
C GLU A 434 -15.96 26.54 -12.27
N THR A 435 -16.88 25.57 -12.24
CA THR A 435 -17.67 25.21 -11.06
C THR A 435 -16.80 24.61 -9.95
N LEU A 436 -15.86 23.73 -10.31
CA LEU A 436 -14.88 23.17 -9.37
C LEU A 436 -13.97 24.24 -8.77
N GLN A 437 -13.48 25.17 -9.61
CA GLN A 437 -12.63 26.27 -9.15
C GLN A 437 -13.41 27.30 -8.31
N GLU A 438 -14.68 27.58 -8.64
CA GLU A 438 -15.55 28.42 -7.82
C GLU A 438 -15.89 27.77 -6.47
N ALA A 439 -16.14 26.46 -6.42
CA ALA A 439 -16.30 25.74 -5.17
C ALA A 439 -15.03 25.83 -4.29
N ALA A 440 -13.85 25.68 -4.89
CA ALA A 440 -12.58 25.87 -4.18
C ALA A 440 -12.37 27.29 -3.65
N ARG A 441 -12.84 28.34 -4.36
CA ARG A 441 -12.80 29.74 -3.88
C ARG A 441 -13.70 30.00 -2.67
N LYS A 442 -14.73 29.19 -2.42
CA LYS A 442 -15.65 29.35 -1.28
C LYS A 442 -15.13 28.77 0.03
N LEU A 443 -14.07 27.95 -0.01
CA LEU A 443 -13.44 27.37 1.17
C LEU A 443 -12.84 28.45 2.09
N ASP A 444 -12.49 28.10 3.33
CA ASP A 444 -11.73 28.97 4.22
C ASP A 444 -10.23 29.04 3.83
N GLU A 445 -9.47 29.90 4.50
CA GLU A 445 -8.02 30.04 4.29
C GLU A 445 -7.23 28.74 4.56
N ASN A 446 -7.84 27.81 5.31
CA ASN A 446 -7.30 26.49 5.65
C ASN A 446 -7.92 25.37 4.79
N GLY A 447 -8.62 25.68 3.70
CA GLY A 447 -9.18 24.72 2.75
C GLY A 447 -10.36 23.88 3.24
N TRP A 448 -11.06 24.31 4.31
CA TRP A 448 -12.30 23.70 4.82
C TRP A 448 -13.55 24.30 4.18
N ASN A 449 -14.65 23.52 4.13
CA ASN A 449 -15.96 24.07 3.76
C ASN A 449 -16.48 25.04 4.83
N ARG A 450 -17.40 25.93 4.45
CA ARG A 450 -18.01 26.93 5.35
C ARG A 450 -19.45 26.62 5.75
N GLU A 451 -20.01 25.52 5.23
CA GLU A 451 -21.44 25.22 5.28
C GLU A 451 -21.80 24.24 6.41
N GLY A 452 -20.81 23.64 7.07
CA GLY A 452 -21.01 22.66 8.16
C GLY A 452 -21.13 21.22 7.68
N ASN A 453 -20.96 20.98 6.38
CA ASN A 453 -21.07 19.66 5.76
C ASN A 453 -19.87 18.77 6.15
N ILE A 454 -20.06 17.45 6.07
CA ILE A 454 -19.02 16.45 6.34
C ILE A 454 -18.95 15.47 5.17
N TYR A 455 -17.79 15.43 4.55
CA TYR A 455 -17.49 14.65 3.36
C TYR A 455 -16.41 13.59 3.64
N SER A 456 -16.18 12.72 2.65
CA SER A 456 -14.98 11.88 2.51
C SER A 456 -13.70 12.71 2.70
N SER A 457 -13.62 13.85 2.00
CA SER A 457 -12.55 14.85 2.03
C SER A 457 -12.32 15.40 3.44
N SER A 458 -13.38 15.72 4.18
CA SER A 458 -13.27 16.22 5.57
C SER A 458 -12.59 15.20 6.48
N ARG A 459 -12.98 13.91 6.40
CA ARG A 459 -12.37 12.82 7.17
C ARG A 459 -10.90 12.67 6.82
N ILE A 460 -10.56 12.57 5.53
CA ILE A 460 -9.18 12.29 5.11
C ILE A 460 -8.24 13.48 5.30
N ARG A 461 -8.71 14.72 5.10
CA ARG A 461 -7.97 15.96 5.41
C ARG A 461 -7.57 15.99 6.88
N ALA A 462 -8.52 15.74 7.77
CA ALA A 462 -8.27 15.67 9.22
C ALA A 462 -7.38 14.47 9.60
N SER A 463 -7.59 13.29 9.01
CA SER A 463 -6.72 12.12 9.24
C SER A 463 -5.26 12.39 8.88
N MET A 464 -4.98 13.09 7.76
CA MET A 464 -3.61 13.38 7.34
C MET A 464 -2.88 14.30 8.33
N MET A 465 -3.57 15.29 8.92
CA MET A 465 -3.02 16.15 9.98
C MET A 465 -2.55 15.33 11.20
N TYR A 466 -3.32 14.31 11.61
CA TYR A 466 -2.87 13.38 12.66
C TYR A 466 -1.77 12.44 12.17
N GLY A 467 -1.81 12.01 10.90
CA GLY A 467 -0.78 11.17 10.29
C GLY A 467 0.62 11.77 10.34
N GLU A 468 0.76 13.09 10.16
CA GLU A 468 2.04 13.79 10.31
C GLU A 468 2.57 13.81 11.76
N ILE A 469 1.66 13.87 12.75
CA ILE A 469 2.02 13.78 14.17
C ILE A 469 2.39 12.34 14.54
N ILE A 470 1.65 11.34 14.04
CA ILE A 470 1.98 9.92 14.22
C ILE A 470 3.34 9.58 13.61
N ASP A 471 3.66 10.06 12.41
CA ASP A 471 4.95 9.78 11.77
C ASP A 471 6.13 10.18 12.67
N GLU A 472 6.07 11.39 13.24
CA GLU A 472 7.09 11.89 14.16
C GLU A 472 7.08 11.17 15.52
N ILE A 473 5.91 10.71 16.00
CA ILE A 473 5.83 9.84 17.18
C ILE A 473 6.47 8.47 16.89
N LEU A 474 6.28 7.89 15.70
CA LEU A 474 6.89 6.64 15.27
C LEU A 474 8.41 6.78 15.11
N GLU A 475 8.91 7.90 14.57
CA GLU A 475 10.35 8.22 14.55
C GLU A 475 10.96 8.20 15.96
N ILE A 476 10.26 8.75 16.98
CA ILE A 476 10.75 8.71 18.38
C ILE A 476 10.55 7.32 19.01
N SER A 477 9.46 6.62 18.69
CA SER A 477 9.11 5.33 19.28
C SER A 477 10.03 4.20 18.79
N LEU A 478 10.19 4.07 17.48
CA LEU A 478 10.97 3.02 16.82
C LEU A 478 12.44 3.42 16.61
N GLY A 479 12.74 4.73 16.59
CA GLY A 479 14.08 5.24 16.32
C GLY A 479 15.10 5.07 17.46
N LEU A 480 16.37 5.06 17.06
CA LEU A 480 17.54 4.77 17.91
C LEU A 480 18.08 5.97 18.72
N SER A 481 17.55 7.19 18.58
CA SER A 481 18.25 8.39 19.08
C SER A 481 17.40 9.47 19.77
N THR A 482 17.98 10.04 20.83
CA THR A 482 17.55 11.22 21.61
C THR A 482 16.11 11.26 22.11
N ASN A 483 15.91 10.66 23.29
CA ASN A 483 14.72 10.85 24.13
C ASN A 483 14.64 12.33 24.56
N SER A 484 13.83 13.14 23.85
CA SER A 484 13.74 14.59 24.08
C SER A 484 12.41 14.98 24.77
N PRO A 485 12.43 15.32 26.07
CA PRO A 485 11.23 15.81 26.77
C PRO A 485 10.74 17.17 26.27
N LYS A 486 11.53 17.89 25.45
CA LYS A 486 11.07 19.08 24.72
C LYS A 486 10.21 18.68 23.53
N LEU A 487 10.67 17.70 22.74
CA LEU A 487 9.97 17.23 21.53
C LEU A 487 8.62 16.58 21.88
N ILE A 488 8.58 15.76 22.94
CA ILE A 488 7.34 15.13 23.42
C ILE A 488 6.31 16.19 23.85
N ARG A 489 6.72 17.24 24.57
CA ARG A 489 5.81 18.35 24.95
C ARG A 489 5.33 19.17 23.77
N ASP A 490 6.16 19.35 22.75
CA ASP A 490 5.80 20.02 21.52
C ASP A 490 4.77 19.21 20.71
N LEU A 491 4.96 17.88 20.61
CA LEU A 491 4.00 16.97 19.96
C LEU A 491 2.65 16.92 20.68
N ARG A 492 2.62 16.96 22.03
CA ARG A 492 1.37 17.10 22.81
C ARG A 492 0.60 18.35 22.37
N LYS A 493 1.29 19.50 22.43
CA LYS A 493 0.70 20.79 22.05
C LYS A 493 0.26 20.83 20.59
N ARG A 494 1.00 20.18 19.67
CA ARG A 494 0.59 20.07 18.26
C ARG A 494 -0.67 19.21 18.10
N ASN A 495 -0.78 18.07 18.79
CA ASN A 495 -1.98 17.22 18.75
C ASN A 495 -3.22 17.94 19.31
N GLU A 496 -3.07 18.62 20.44
CA GLU A 496 -4.11 19.49 21.02
C GLU A 496 -4.54 20.59 20.05
N ASN A 497 -3.58 21.28 19.42
CA ASN A 497 -3.85 22.37 18.49
C ASN A 497 -4.52 21.90 17.17
N ILE A 498 -4.40 20.63 16.77
CA ILE A 498 -5.21 20.08 15.66
C ILE A 498 -6.69 20.06 16.06
N GLN A 499 -7.05 19.63 17.29
CA GLN A 499 -8.44 19.70 17.78
C GLN A 499 -8.95 21.16 17.83
N GLU A 500 -8.08 22.13 18.11
CA GLU A 500 -8.44 23.55 18.08
C GLU A 500 -8.67 24.09 16.65
N ARG A 501 -7.96 23.57 15.63
CA ARG A 501 -8.09 23.98 14.22
C ARG A 501 -9.19 23.25 13.44
N LEU A 502 -9.55 22.02 13.81
CA LEU A 502 -10.62 21.29 13.12
C LEU A 502 -11.94 22.08 13.19
N PRO A 503 -12.69 22.25 12.09
CA PRO A 503 -14.02 22.87 12.13
C PRO A 503 -14.91 22.26 13.22
N PRO A 504 -15.73 23.05 13.95
CA PRO A 504 -16.48 22.56 15.11
C PRO A 504 -17.36 21.33 14.84
N TRP A 505 -17.91 21.21 13.63
CA TRP A 505 -18.74 20.08 13.20
C TRP A 505 -17.96 18.78 12.97
N LEU A 506 -16.63 18.81 12.84
CA LEU A 506 -15.78 17.61 12.78
C LEU A 506 -15.34 17.11 14.16
N ARG A 507 -15.57 17.88 15.23
CA ARG A 507 -15.20 17.52 16.60
C ARG A 507 -16.29 16.66 17.25
N LEU A 508 -15.93 15.52 17.83
CA LEU A 508 -16.84 14.75 18.66
C LEU A 508 -17.10 15.49 19.99
N SER A 509 -18.28 16.11 20.12
CA SER A 509 -18.71 16.78 21.36
C SER A 509 -19.62 15.87 22.20
N SER A 510 -19.57 16.00 23.52
CA SER A 510 -20.61 15.47 24.43
C SER A 510 -21.99 16.10 24.18
N SER A 511 -22.04 17.26 23.52
CA SER A 511 -23.26 17.95 23.08
C SER A 511 -23.68 17.65 21.64
N THR A 512 -23.10 16.63 21.00
CA THR A 512 -23.44 16.29 19.59
C THR A 512 -24.92 15.89 19.52
N PRO A 513 -25.75 16.54 18.68
CA PRO A 513 -27.18 16.24 18.63
C PRO A 513 -27.47 14.76 18.34
N THR A 514 -28.43 14.18 19.03
CA THR A 514 -28.95 12.82 18.75
C THR A 514 -29.44 12.68 17.30
N ASN A 515 -29.88 13.79 16.70
CA ASN A 515 -30.35 13.88 15.32
C ASN A 515 -29.20 13.92 14.27
N SER A 516 -27.92 13.90 14.68
CA SER A 516 -26.80 13.86 13.73
C SER A 516 -26.78 12.52 12.97
N SER A 517 -26.50 12.55 11.66
CA SER A 517 -26.48 11.32 10.85
C SER A 517 -25.47 10.31 11.37
N THR A 518 -25.75 9.02 11.15
CA THR A 518 -24.84 7.90 11.48
C THR A 518 -23.45 8.12 10.86
N THR A 519 -23.39 8.63 9.62
CA THR A 519 -22.16 9.02 8.91
C THR A 519 -21.41 10.17 9.59
N THR A 520 -22.11 11.26 9.94
CA THR A 520 -21.53 12.40 10.68
C THR A 520 -20.86 11.93 11.97
N HIS A 521 -21.59 11.15 12.76
CA HIS A 521 -21.11 10.73 14.08
C HIS A 521 -19.99 9.68 13.98
N TRP A 522 -20.04 8.80 12.97
CA TRP A 522 -18.95 7.88 12.67
C TRP A 522 -17.64 8.62 12.34
N ILE A 523 -17.70 9.64 11.48
CA ILE A 523 -16.52 10.44 11.09
C ILE A 523 -15.96 11.20 12.29
N GLN A 524 -16.82 11.85 13.10
CA GLN A 524 -16.41 12.53 14.34
C GLN A 524 -15.69 11.57 15.31
N THR A 525 -16.23 10.36 15.51
CA THR A 525 -15.60 9.36 16.38
C THR A 525 -14.31 8.79 15.81
N ALA A 526 -14.21 8.54 14.50
CA ALA A 526 -12.96 8.14 13.86
C ALA A 526 -11.85 9.20 14.04
N LEU A 527 -12.18 10.49 13.90
CA LEU A 527 -11.23 11.58 14.16
C LEU A 527 -10.87 11.73 15.64
N LYS A 528 -11.78 11.38 16.56
CA LYS A 528 -11.46 11.31 18.00
C LYS A 528 -10.53 10.13 18.31
N PHE A 529 -10.70 8.97 17.67
CA PHE A 529 -9.75 7.86 17.76
C PHE A 529 -8.35 8.25 17.28
N ASN A 530 -8.22 8.89 16.10
CA ASN A 530 -6.93 9.39 15.60
C ASN A 530 -6.22 10.30 16.64
N CYS A 531 -6.95 11.28 17.17
CA CYS A 531 -6.45 12.20 18.20
C CYS A 531 -6.00 11.48 19.49
N LEU A 532 -6.79 10.52 19.98
CA LEU A 532 -6.46 9.77 21.19
C LEU A 532 -5.31 8.79 20.97
N GLN A 533 -5.18 8.19 19.78
CA GLN A 533 -4.07 7.31 19.42
C GLN A 533 -2.75 8.08 19.37
N CYS A 534 -2.75 9.31 18.83
CA CYS A 534 -1.60 10.22 18.91
C CYS A 534 -1.15 10.42 20.36
N SER A 535 -2.08 10.78 21.26
CA SER A 535 -1.74 10.97 22.68
C SER A 535 -1.31 9.66 23.35
N PHE A 536 -1.97 8.53 23.08
CA PHE A 536 -1.67 7.23 23.70
C PHE A 536 -0.24 6.78 23.42
N ILE A 537 0.18 6.78 22.15
CA ILE A 537 1.53 6.34 21.76
C ILE A 537 2.58 7.35 22.26
N LEU A 538 2.26 8.65 22.26
CA LEU A 538 3.13 9.69 22.79
C LEU A 538 3.37 9.54 24.31
N GLU A 539 2.34 9.21 25.08
CA GLU A 539 2.48 8.91 26.51
C GLU A 539 3.17 7.56 26.77
N GLN A 540 2.91 6.54 25.94
CA GLN A 540 3.62 5.26 25.99
C GLN A 540 5.14 5.47 25.79
N VAL A 541 5.52 6.33 24.83
CA VAL A 541 6.91 6.76 24.61
C VAL A 541 7.44 7.57 25.81
N PHE A 542 6.66 8.48 26.39
CA PHE A 542 7.07 9.29 27.54
C PHE A 542 7.35 8.44 28.79
N VAL A 543 6.45 7.51 29.12
CA VAL A 543 6.63 6.57 30.25
C VAL A 543 7.84 5.67 30.01
N ARG A 544 8.00 5.10 28.81
CA ARG A 544 9.08 4.14 28.52
C ARG A 544 10.45 4.77 28.34
N LYS A 545 10.57 5.76 27.45
CA LYS A 545 11.86 6.35 27.05
C LYS A 545 12.30 7.53 27.93
N VAL A 546 11.38 8.23 28.59
CA VAL A 546 11.69 9.36 29.50
C VAL A 546 11.51 9.01 30.98
N LYS A 547 10.89 7.86 31.31
CA LYS A 547 10.50 7.50 32.69
C LYS A 547 9.59 8.55 33.33
N GLY A 548 8.70 9.12 32.51
CA GLY A 548 7.71 10.10 32.93
C GLY A 548 6.54 9.50 33.71
N ASP A 549 5.70 10.39 34.24
CA ASP A 549 4.44 10.07 34.91
C ASP A 549 3.52 9.17 34.06
N LYS A 550 2.96 8.11 34.66
CA LYS A 550 2.03 7.17 34.01
C LYS A 550 0.58 7.66 34.03
N GLN A 551 0.20 8.62 34.88
CA GLN A 551 -1.20 9.07 35.00
C GLN A 551 -1.83 9.48 33.65
N PRO A 552 -1.18 10.29 32.78
CA PRO A 552 -1.76 10.65 31.49
C PRO A 552 -2.01 9.44 30.58
N LEU A 553 -1.08 8.46 30.57
CA LEU A 553 -1.22 7.23 29.81
C LEU A 553 -2.43 6.41 30.26
N LEU A 554 -2.68 6.32 31.57
CA LEU A 554 -3.86 5.64 32.13
C LEU A 554 -5.16 6.37 31.74
N ASP A 555 -5.18 7.72 31.83
CA ASP A 555 -6.38 8.50 31.52
C ASP A 555 -6.71 8.56 30.02
N ILE A 556 -5.73 8.47 29.13
CA ILE A 556 -5.96 8.28 27.70
C ILE A 556 -6.38 6.84 27.41
N SER A 557 -5.81 5.84 28.10
CA SER A 557 -6.25 4.45 27.96
C SER A 557 -7.72 4.28 28.33
N ARG A 558 -8.15 4.91 29.44
CA ARG A 558 -9.56 4.94 29.86
C ARG A 558 -10.46 5.55 28.78
N GLN A 559 -10.06 6.67 28.18
CA GLN A 559 -10.79 7.31 27.10
C GLN A 559 -10.88 6.45 25.83
N LEU A 560 -9.79 5.81 25.41
CA LEU A 560 -9.79 4.89 24.26
C LEU A 560 -10.71 3.69 24.50
N LEU A 561 -10.58 3.03 25.67
CA LEU A 561 -11.39 1.88 26.02
C LEU A 561 -12.88 2.24 26.11
N ALA A 562 -13.22 3.35 26.78
CA ALA A 562 -14.60 3.82 26.87
C ALA A 562 -15.18 4.20 25.49
N LEU A 563 -14.39 4.83 24.61
CA LEU A 563 -14.82 5.15 23.24
C LEU A 563 -15.05 3.87 22.42
N THR A 564 -14.16 2.88 22.48
CA THR A 564 -14.34 1.55 21.85
C THR A 564 -15.60 0.85 22.35
N VAL A 565 -15.86 0.85 23.66
CA VAL A 565 -17.08 0.29 24.26
C VAL A 565 -18.34 1.06 23.85
N SER A 566 -18.25 2.40 23.70
CA SER A 566 -19.37 3.23 23.26
C SER A 566 -19.86 2.88 21.84
N MET A 567 -18.95 2.44 20.96
CA MET A 567 -19.28 2.00 19.61
C MET A 567 -20.12 0.72 19.61
N TRP A 568 -19.81 -0.24 20.49
CA TRP A 568 -20.55 -1.50 20.61
C TRP A 568 -21.87 -1.36 21.37
N THR A 569 -21.89 -0.59 22.45
CA THR A 569 -23.14 -0.28 23.17
C THR A 569 -24.11 0.55 22.31
N SER A 570 -23.58 1.34 21.37
CA SER A 570 -24.35 2.06 20.33
C SER A 570 -24.40 1.32 18.99
N LYS A 571 -24.13 0.01 18.93
CA LYS A 571 -23.94 -0.74 17.66
C LYS A 571 -25.05 -0.57 16.64
N ASP A 572 -26.29 -0.42 17.10
CA ASP A 572 -27.47 -0.28 16.25
C ASP A 572 -27.47 1.06 15.47
N ARG A 573 -26.74 2.07 15.97
CA ARG A 573 -26.48 3.34 15.27
C ARG A 573 -25.43 3.19 14.16
N PHE A 574 -24.47 2.27 14.30
CA PHE A 574 -23.33 2.11 13.38
C PHE A 574 -23.31 0.78 12.62
N LEU A 575 -24.44 0.09 12.48
CA LEU A 575 -24.55 -1.21 11.77
C LEU A 575 -23.99 -1.19 10.34
N THR A 576 -23.93 -0.02 9.72
CA THR A 576 -23.36 0.23 8.39
C THR A 576 -21.84 0.08 8.33
N TYR A 577 -21.14 0.29 9.46
CA TYR A 577 -19.67 0.28 9.57
C TYR A 577 -19.18 -0.96 10.33
N TYR A 578 -19.86 -2.09 10.14
CA TYR A 578 -19.56 -3.32 10.87
C TYR A 578 -18.12 -3.82 10.63
N SER A 579 -17.60 -3.72 9.39
CA SER A 579 -16.26 -4.20 9.05
C SER A 579 -15.11 -3.35 9.60
N ASP A 580 -15.40 -2.17 10.18
CA ASP A 580 -14.41 -1.38 10.92
C ASP A 580 -14.30 -1.80 12.41
N TYR A 581 -15.19 -2.65 12.93
CA TYR A 581 -15.27 -2.93 14.39
C TYR A 581 -14.09 -3.74 14.93
N ASP A 582 -13.67 -4.82 14.28
CA ASP A 582 -12.53 -5.63 14.76
C ASP A 582 -11.23 -4.84 14.63
N TRP A 583 -11.08 -4.02 13.59
CA TRP A 583 -10.00 -3.03 13.49
C TRP A 583 -10.02 -2.01 14.65
N ILE A 584 -11.18 -1.46 15.01
CA ILE A 584 -11.31 -0.55 16.17
C ILE A 584 -10.95 -1.24 17.49
N ILE A 585 -11.43 -2.47 17.70
CA ILE A 585 -11.09 -3.27 18.88
C ILE A 585 -9.57 -3.47 18.94
N MET A 586 -8.94 -3.91 17.85
CA MET A 586 -7.53 -4.29 17.85
C MET A 586 -6.56 -3.10 17.85
N CYS A 587 -6.89 -1.98 17.19
CA CYS A 587 -6.04 -0.77 17.17
C CYS A 587 -6.18 0.14 18.40
N TYR A 588 -7.34 0.12 19.07
CA TYR A 588 -7.65 1.08 20.15
C TYR A 588 -8.08 0.40 21.45
N GLY A 589 -8.97 -0.59 21.37
CA GLY A 589 -9.50 -1.32 22.53
C GLY A 589 -8.45 -2.18 23.23
N ILE A 590 -7.76 -3.06 22.51
CA ILE A 590 -6.78 -3.99 23.08
C ILE A 590 -5.53 -3.29 23.65
N PRO A 591 -4.88 -2.32 22.96
CA PRO A 591 -3.71 -1.63 23.53
C PRO A 591 -4.04 -0.86 24.82
N SER A 592 -5.19 -0.18 24.85
CA SER A 592 -5.63 0.56 26.04
C SER A 592 -6.06 -0.37 27.18
N ALA A 593 -6.77 -1.46 26.88
CA ALA A 593 -7.08 -2.51 27.85
C ALA A 593 -5.82 -3.14 28.44
N GLY A 594 -4.78 -3.42 27.64
CA GLY A 594 -3.51 -3.98 28.10
C GLY A 594 -2.82 -3.08 29.16
N VAL A 595 -2.74 -1.77 28.90
CA VAL A 595 -2.16 -0.79 29.83
C VAL A 595 -2.92 -0.74 31.17
N ILE A 596 -4.25 -0.82 31.13
CA ILE A 596 -5.13 -0.83 32.30
C ILE A 596 -5.00 -2.15 33.07
N CYS A 597 -5.05 -3.29 32.39
CA CYS A 597 -4.88 -4.62 32.96
C CYS A 597 -3.56 -4.76 33.74
N VAL A 598 -2.45 -4.28 33.17
CA VAL A 598 -1.13 -4.29 33.85
C VAL A 598 -1.12 -3.45 35.13
N GLU A 599 -1.86 -2.34 35.18
CA GLU A 599 -1.95 -1.53 36.41
C GLU A 599 -2.86 -2.17 37.47
N LEU A 600 -4.01 -2.72 37.06
CA LEU A 600 -4.92 -3.43 37.97
C LEU A 600 -4.27 -4.66 38.64
N ILE A 601 -3.37 -5.34 37.91
CA ILE A 601 -2.53 -6.43 38.42
C ILE A 601 -1.52 -5.89 39.46
N LYS A 602 -0.83 -4.79 39.18
CA LYS A 602 0.14 -4.19 40.12
C LYS A 602 -0.50 -3.68 41.41
N GLU A 603 -1.71 -3.12 41.33
CA GLU A 603 -2.54 -2.77 42.50
C GLU A 603 -2.99 -4.01 43.30
N MET A 604 -3.12 -5.17 42.66
CA MET A 604 -3.48 -6.43 43.31
C MET A 604 -2.27 -7.06 44.02
N GLU A 605 -1.13 -7.16 43.34
CA GLU A 605 0.10 -7.70 43.92
C GLU A 605 0.58 -6.89 45.14
N ASN A 606 0.37 -5.57 45.12
CA ASN A 606 0.85 -4.64 46.15
C ASN A 606 -0.28 -4.14 47.07
N HIS A 607 -1.22 -5.01 47.47
CA HIS A 607 -2.36 -4.68 48.35
C HIS A 607 -2.05 -3.86 49.62
N ALA A 608 -0.81 -3.91 50.14
CA ALA A 608 -0.38 -3.16 51.32
C ALA A 608 0.07 -1.71 51.02
N ALA A 609 0.30 -1.36 49.76
CA ALA A 609 0.70 -0.03 49.33
C ALA A 609 -0.50 0.82 48.92
N LYS A 610 -0.38 2.15 49.05
CA LYS A 610 -1.31 3.07 48.37
C LYS A 610 -1.00 3.04 46.86
N PRO A 611 -2.01 3.01 45.97
CA PRO A 611 -1.78 3.16 44.53
C PRO A 611 -0.97 4.42 44.22
N ALA A 612 0.05 4.29 43.36
CA ALA A 612 0.87 5.41 42.92
C ALA A 612 0.15 6.30 41.91
N TYR A 613 -0.87 5.76 41.23
CA TYR A 613 -1.67 6.40 40.21
C TYR A 613 -3.16 6.25 40.54
N TYR A 614 -3.99 7.12 39.98
CA TYR A 614 -5.45 7.05 40.10
C TYR A 614 -6.05 6.21 38.98
N LEU A 615 -6.65 5.08 39.35
CA LEU A 615 -7.39 4.21 38.44
C LEU A 615 -8.77 3.87 39.06
N PRO A 616 -9.90 4.35 38.49
CA PRO A 616 -11.22 4.09 39.05
C PRO A 616 -11.66 2.65 38.77
N ARG A 617 -11.23 1.72 39.63
CA ARG A 617 -11.39 0.25 39.44
C ARG A 617 -12.78 -0.17 38.97
N SER A 618 -13.86 0.41 39.49
CA SER A 618 -15.23 0.05 39.07
C SER A 618 -15.54 0.42 37.60
N GLU A 619 -15.13 1.61 37.14
CA GLU A 619 -15.30 2.05 35.75
C GLU A 619 -14.51 1.16 34.78
N VAL A 620 -13.24 0.91 35.10
CA VAL A 620 -12.37 0.14 34.21
C VAL A 620 -12.72 -1.34 34.18
N ILE A 621 -13.12 -1.94 35.31
CA ILE A 621 -13.61 -3.33 35.33
C ILE A 621 -14.88 -3.46 34.49
N GLN A 622 -15.86 -2.55 34.62
CA GLN A 622 -17.06 -2.55 33.79
C GLN A 622 -16.73 -2.44 32.29
N ASN A 623 -15.87 -1.49 31.90
CA ASN A 623 -15.48 -1.31 30.51
C ASN A 623 -14.66 -2.49 29.96
N LEU A 624 -13.80 -3.13 30.76
CA LEU A 624 -13.10 -4.35 30.37
C LEU A 624 -14.06 -5.55 30.22
N SER A 625 -15.06 -5.69 31.10
CA SER A 625 -16.11 -6.71 30.97
C SER A 625 -16.95 -6.50 29.71
N LEU A 626 -17.29 -5.24 29.37
CA LEU A 626 -17.97 -4.90 28.12
C LEU A 626 -17.08 -5.16 26.90
N LEU A 627 -15.76 -4.91 26.98
CA LEU A 627 -14.81 -5.28 25.92
C LEU A 627 -14.74 -6.80 25.70
N VAL A 628 -14.76 -7.61 26.77
CA VAL A 628 -14.84 -9.09 26.65
C VAL A 628 -16.12 -9.51 25.91
N GLY A 629 -17.25 -8.86 26.18
CA GLY A 629 -18.51 -9.07 25.43
C GLY A 629 -18.46 -8.59 23.98
N PHE A 630 -17.76 -7.50 23.69
CA PHE A 630 -17.56 -7.00 22.32
C PHE A 630 -16.66 -7.94 21.51
N LEU A 631 -15.57 -8.45 22.10
CA LEU A 631 -14.71 -9.46 21.50
C LEU A 631 -15.43 -10.79 21.25
N ASP A 632 -16.37 -11.18 22.12
CA ASP A 632 -17.23 -12.36 21.96
C ASP A 632 -18.23 -12.22 20.80
N TRP A 633 -18.61 -10.97 20.48
CA TRP A 633 -19.57 -10.63 19.42
C TRP A 633 -18.95 -10.55 18.02
N VAL A 634 -17.62 -10.59 17.90
CA VAL A 634 -16.92 -10.63 16.60
C VAL A 634 -17.22 -11.96 15.90
N ARG A 635 -18.00 -11.91 14.81
CA ARG A 635 -18.39 -13.08 13.97
C ARG A 635 -17.23 -14.03 13.69
N PRO A 636 -17.45 -15.37 13.67
CA PRO A 636 -16.46 -16.35 13.18
C PRO A 636 -15.99 -16.12 11.74
N THR A 637 -16.75 -15.37 10.94
CA THR A 637 -16.44 -14.98 9.56
C THR A 637 -15.86 -13.57 9.43
N ALA A 638 -15.38 -12.97 10.53
CA ALA A 638 -14.66 -11.70 10.53
C ALA A 638 -13.15 -11.93 10.43
N ALA A 639 -12.48 -11.05 9.70
CA ALA A 639 -11.08 -11.14 9.34
C ALA A 639 -10.13 -11.37 10.53
N ASN A 640 -10.30 -10.62 11.63
CA ASN A 640 -9.48 -10.75 12.83
C ASN A 640 -10.14 -11.60 13.95
N HIS A 641 -11.09 -12.50 13.63
CA HIS A 641 -11.84 -13.27 14.64
C HIS A 641 -10.95 -14.06 15.60
N GLU A 642 -9.97 -14.83 15.11
CA GLU A 642 -9.08 -15.63 15.98
C GLU A 642 -8.21 -14.76 16.89
N LEU A 643 -7.79 -13.59 16.40
CA LEU A 643 -7.01 -12.62 17.17
C LEU A 643 -7.88 -12.00 18.28
N CYS A 644 -9.13 -11.63 17.96
CA CYS A 644 -10.12 -11.22 18.95
C CYS A 644 -10.40 -12.33 19.98
N GLY A 645 -10.54 -13.59 19.54
CA GLY A 645 -10.74 -14.75 20.40
C GLY A 645 -9.58 -14.99 21.37
N ARG A 646 -8.32 -14.81 20.93
CA ARG A 646 -7.13 -14.84 21.80
C ARG A 646 -7.14 -13.69 22.82
N MET A 647 -7.38 -12.46 22.36
CA MET A 647 -7.38 -11.28 23.24
C MET A 647 -8.53 -11.32 24.28
N ARG A 648 -9.69 -11.85 23.90
CA ARG A 648 -10.81 -12.16 24.81
C ARG A 648 -10.38 -13.05 25.97
N GLN A 649 -9.60 -14.10 25.70
CA GLN A 649 -9.11 -14.99 26.74
C GLN A 649 -8.10 -14.28 27.67
N ILE A 650 -7.23 -13.42 27.13
CA ILE A 650 -6.25 -12.66 27.93
C ILE A 650 -6.95 -11.66 28.86
N VAL A 651 -7.85 -10.83 28.32
CA VAL A 651 -8.60 -9.83 29.11
C VAL A 651 -9.51 -10.53 30.13
N LYS A 652 -10.22 -11.60 29.73
CA LYS A 652 -11.04 -12.36 30.67
C LYS A 652 -10.21 -12.98 31.79
N ARG A 653 -9.14 -13.73 31.51
CA ARG A 653 -8.28 -14.33 32.55
C ARG A 653 -7.70 -13.29 33.50
N THR A 654 -7.45 -12.07 33.02
CA THR A 654 -7.02 -10.95 33.86
C THR A 654 -8.13 -10.48 34.79
N LEU A 655 -9.36 -10.28 34.28
CA LEU A 655 -10.52 -9.97 35.11
C LEU A 655 -10.82 -11.08 36.12
N ASP A 656 -10.80 -12.34 35.71
CA ASP A 656 -11.02 -13.51 36.57
C ASP A 656 -10.02 -13.49 37.75
N LYS A 657 -8.71 -13.27 37.49
CA LYS A 657 -7.68 -13.10 38.53
C LYS A 657 -7.93 -11.90 39.46
N ILE A 658 -8.45 -10.79 38.94
CA ILE A 658 -8.67 -9.54 39.69
C ILE A 658 -9.93 -9.60 40.58
N LEU A 659 -10.94 -10.35 40.16
CA LEU A 659 -12.24 -10.46 40.82
C LEU A 659 -12.30 -11.65 41.79
N ASP A 660 -11.75 -12.81 41.37
CA ASP A 660 -11.64 -14.03 42.16
C ASP A 660 -10.15 -14.38 42.41
N PRO A 661 -9.41 -13.58 43.20
CA PRO A 661 -7.98 -13.81 43.43
C PRO A 661 -7.73 -15.18 44.07
N PRO A 662 -6.70 -15.92 43.62
CA PRO A 662 -6.46 -17.29 44.06
C PRO A 662 -6.20 -17.35 45.56
N LYS A 663 -7.00 -18.15 46.27
CA LYS A 663 -6.87 -18.35 47.72
C LYS A 663 -5.47 -18.89 48.03
N SER A 664 -4.74 -18.19 48.89
CA SER A 664 -3.38 -18.54 49.31
C SER A 664 -3.34 -19.92 49.97
N THR A 665 -3.02 -20.95 49.19
CA THR A 665 -2.74 -22.30 49.69
C THR A 665 -1.34 -22.32 50.31
N ASN A 666 -1.28 -22.04 51.62
CA ASN A 666 -0.09 -22.18 52.45
C ASN A 666 0.26 -23.67 52.65
N THR A 667 0.70 -24.35 51.59
CA THR A 667 1.32 -25.68 51.64
C THR A 667 2.83 -25.54 51.48
N PRO A 668 3.65 -26.00 52.45
CA PRO A 668 5.11 -25.99 52.31
C PRO A 668 5.55 -26.84 51.11
N LYS A 669 6.40 -26.30 50.24
CA LYS A 669 6.98 -27.04 49.11
C LYS A 669 7.99 -28.08 49.63
N ALA A 670 7.53 -29.32 49.81
CA ALA A 670 8.42 -30.47 49.90
C ALA A 670 8.95 -30.82 48.50
N SER A 671 10.26 -31.09 48.40
CA SER A 671 10.95 -31.30 47.13
C SER A 671 11.15 -32.78 46.81
N THR A 672 10.60 -33.25 45.68
CA THR A 672 10.99 -34.53 45.05
C THR A 672 10.85 -34.45 43.54
N SER A 673 11.77 -35.09 42.82
CA SER A 673 11.89 -35.04 41.36
C SER A 673 11.81 -36.45 40.75
N THR A 674 10.88 -36.66 39.81
CA THR A 674 10.83 -37.87 38.96
C THR A 674 10.29 -37.49 37.58
N THR A 675 10.72 -38.18 36.52
CA THR A 675 10.54 -37.76 35.12
C THR A 675 9.67 -38.69 34.27
N LEU A 676 8.73 -38.10 33.51
CA LEU A 676 8.13 -38.60 32.25
C LEU A 676 7.20 -39.83 32.35
N PRO A 677 6.33 -40.13 31.33
CA PRO A 677 6.26 -39.53 29.99
C PRO A 677 4.87 -39.06 29.45
N LEU A 678 4.93 -38.06 28.57
CA LEU A 678 4.06 -37.76 27.40
C LEU A 678 2.55 -37.39 27.58
N SER A 679 2.07 -36.63 26.57
CA SER A 679 0.67 -36.32 26.24
C SER A 679 -0.14 -35.39 27.16
N ASN A 680 0.24 -34.10 27.17
CA ASN A 680 -0.71 -32.99 27.00
C ASN A 680 0.03 -31.70 26.59
N LEU A 681 -0.70 -30.75 25.98
CA LEU A 681 -0.22 -29.39 25.69
C LEU A 681 -0.45 -28.47 26.90
N ASP A 682 0.19 -28.81 28.03
CA ASP A 682 0.17 -27.97 29.22
C ASP A 682 1.03 -26.73 28.98
N PHE A 683 0.38 -25.57 28.85
CA PHE A 683 1.05 -24.27 28.93
C PHE A 683 1.64 -24.10 30.34
N GLU A 684 2.94 -23.81 30.43
CA GLU A 684 3.61 -23.62 31.72
C GLU A 684 2.96 -22.50 32.55
N PRO A 685 3.02 -22.58 33.90
CA PRO A 685 2.46 -21.56 34.78
C PRO A 685 3.28 -20.26 34.69
N MET A 686 2.85 -19.39 33.77
CA MET A 686 3.43 -18.08 33.44
C MET A 686 4.01 -17.35 34.66
N VAL A 687 5.34 -17.28 34.71
CA VAL A 687 6.11 -16.61 35.77
C VAL A 687 6.08 -15.10 35.52
N MET A 688 5.98 -14.32 36.59
CA MET A 688 5.47 -12.94 36.54
C MET A 688 6.45 -11.86 36.06
N ASP A 689 7.62 -12.25 35.54
CA ASP A 689 8.57 -11.34 34.88
C ASP A 689 8.27 -11.14 33.38
N ASP A 690 7.42 -11.99 32.76
CA ASP A 690 6.93 -11.78 31.40
C ASP A 690 5.94 -10.59 31.34
N LEU A 691 6.49 -9.38 31.30
CA LEU A 691 5.90 -8.21 30.64
C LEU A 691 6.55 -7.93 29.28
N ASP A 692 7.68 -8.58 28.97
CA ASP A 692 8.33 -8.52 27.65
C ASP A 692 7.38 -8.97 26.53
N TRP A 693 6.34 -9.78 26.77
CA TRP A 693 5.35 -10.09 25.72
C TRP A 693 4.66 -8.83 25.20
N LEU A 694 4.30 -7.85 26.05
CA LEU A 694 3.70 -6.59 25.60
C LEU A 694 4.66 -5.68 24.80
N ASP A 695 5.96 -6.01 24.80
CA ASP A 695 7.01 -5.34 24.01
C ASP A 695 7.67 -6.22 22.94
N THR A 696 7.29 -7.50 22.87
CA THR A 696 7.72 -8.48 21.87
C THR A 696 6.57 -9.03 21.02
N ILE A 697 5.33 -8.53 21.18
CA ILE A 697 4.34 -8.52 20.10
C ILE A 697 4.81 -7.56 18.98
N ASP A 698 5.85 -7.99 18.27
CA ASP A 698 5.85 -7.90 16.82
C ASP A 698 4.65 -8.74 16.37
N TRP A 699 3.56 -8.07 15.95
CA TRP A 699 2.28 -8.71 15.65
C TRP A 699 2.38 -9.74 14.50
N ALA A 700 3.51 -9.76 13.78
CA ALA A 700 3.82 -10.69 12.70
C ALA A 700 4.81 -11.81 13.09
N LYS A 701 5.30 -11.90 14.33
CA LYS A 701 6.24 -12.98 14.74
C LYS A 701 5.55 -14.33 14.90
N GLY A 702 5.62 -15.13 13.84
CA GLY A 702 5.84 -16.57 13.98
C GLY A 702 7.24 -16.87 14.53
N PRO A 703 7.52 -18.12 14.93
CA PRO A 703 8.84 -18.51 15.41
C PRO A 703 9.88 -18.57 14.27
N PHE A 704 11.14 -18.27 14.62
CA PHE A 704 12.36 -18.36 13.79
C PHE A 704 12.51 -17.38 12.61
N MET A 705 13.45 -16.44 12.79
CA MET A 705 14.76 -16.55 12.13
C MET A 705 15.79 -15.95 13.12
N ASP A 706 16.51 -16.80 13.86
CA ASP A 706 17.52 -16.33 14.84
C ASP A 706 18.81 -15.95 14.11
N LEU A 707 18.74 -14.86 13.32
CA LEU A 707 19.89 -14.22 12.66
C LEU A 707 20.76 -13.48 13.68
N ARG A 708 21.27 -14.22 14.66
CA ARG A 708 22.41 -13.78 15.45
C ARG A 708 23.60 -13.63 14.52
N MET A 709 24.10 -12.41 14.40
CA MET A 709 25.45 -12.14 13.91
C MET A 709 26.47 -12.50 15.02
N GLU A 710 26.40 -13.74 15.53
CA GLU A 710 27.39 -14.33 16.44
C GLU A 710 28.69 -14.56 15.65
N GLY A 711 29.52 -13.52 15.55
CA GLY A 711 30.72 -13.59 14.71
C GLY A 711 31.62 -12.34 14.61
N TYR A 712 31.40 -11.27 15.39
CA TYR A 712 32.34 -10.14 15.46
C TYR A 712 32.44 -9.54 16.86
N ASN A 713 33.26 -10.17 17.73
CA ASN A 713 33.85 -9.51 18.89
C ASN A 713 35.09 -10.27 19.46
N GLU A 714 35.99 -10.69 18.57
CA GLU A 714 37.40 -10.93 18.91
C GLU A 714 38.26 -10.07 17.96
N PHE A 715 38.80 -8.95 18.48
CA PHE A 715 40.02 -8.21 18.05
C PHE A 715 40.00 -6.73 18.48
N SER A 716 39.94 -6.44 19.78
CA SER A 716 40.98 -5.69 20.52
C SER A 716 40.62 -5.48 21.99
#